data_AF-A0A212C715-F1
#
_entry.id   AF-A0A212C715-F1
#
_cell.length_a   1.000
_cell.length_b   1.000
_cell.length_c   1.000
_cell.angle_alpha   90.00
_cell.angle_beta   90.00
_cell.angle_gamma   90.00
#
_symmetry.space_group_name_H-M   'P 1'
#
loop_
_entity.id
_entity.type
_entity.pdbx_description
1 polymer ?
#
loop_
_entity_poly.entity_id
_entity_poly.type
_entity_poly.pdbx_seq_one_letter_code
_entity_poly.pdbx_strand_id
1 'polypeptide(L)'
;PVVPDLSSDIDTSNFDDLEEDKGDEETFPIPKAFVGNQLPFVGFTYYSNRRYLSSANPNDNRTSSNVDKSLQENLQKTIYKLEEQLHNEMQLKDEMEQKCRTSNIKLDKIMKELDEEGNQRRNLESTVSQIEKEKMLLQHRINEYQRKAEQENEKRRNVENEARITSLQEEVKHLKHNLERVEGERKEAQDMLNHSEKEKNNLEIDLNYKLKSLQQRLEQEVNEHKVTKARLTDKHQSIEEAKSVAMCEMEKKLKEEREAREKAENRVVQIEKQCSMLDVDLKQSQQKLEHLIENKDRMEDEVKNLTLQLEQESNKRLLLQNELKTQAFEADNLKGLEKQMKQEINTLLETKRLLEFEFAQLTKQYRGNEGQMRELQDQLEAEQYFSEEIEEKNRENLKKIQELQSEKETLATQLDLAETKAESEQLARGLLEEQYFELTQESKKAASRNRQEITDKDHTLSRLEETNSMLTKDIELLRKENEEITDKMRKAEEEYKLKKEEEINILKAAFEKNINTERTLKTQAVNKLAEIMNRKDFKIDRKKANTQDLRKKEKENRKLQLELNQEREKFNQMVVKHQKELNEMQAQLVEECTHKNELQMQLASKESDIEQLRAKLLDLSDSTSVASFPSADETDGNLPESRIEGWLSIPNRGNIKRYGWKKQYVVVSSKKILFYNDEQDKEQSNPSMILYANEGECRKDLEVEPVQQAEKTNFQNHKGHEFIPTLYHFPANCEACAKPLWHVFKPPPALECRRCHVKCHRDHIDKKEDLISPCKVSYDVTSARDMLLLACSQDEQKKWVTHLVKKIPKNPPSGFVRASPRTLSTRSTANQSFRKVVKNTSGKA
;
A
#
# COMPACT_ATOMS: atom_id res chain seq x y z
N PRO A 1 -39.69 -37.10 -57.02
CA PRO A 1 -39.83 -35.72 -56.48
C PRO A 1 -38.45 -35.09 -56.34
N VAL A 2 -38.14 -34.15 -57.23
CA VAL A 2 -36.89 -33.40 -57.22
C VAL A 2 -37.05 -32.25 -56.22
N VAL A 3 -36.18 -32.17 -55.22
CA VAL A 3 -36.16 -31.09 -54.22
C VAL A 3 -35.14 -30.05 -54.70
N PRO A 4 -35.52 -28.77 -54.86
CA PRO A 4 -34.57 -27.72 -55.25
C PRO A 4 -33.60 -27.40 -54.10
N ASP A 5 -32.33 -27.16 -54.43
CA ASP A 5 -31.32 -26.75 -53.46
C ASP A 5 -31.55 -25.28 -53.03
N LEU A 6 -31.72 -25.05 -51.74
CA LEU A 6 -31.86 -23.73 -51.13
C LEU A 6 -30.45 -23.13 -50.89
N SER A 7 -30.24 -21.88 -51.27
CA SER A 7 -28.94 -21.21 -51.11
C SER A 7 -28.70 -20.65 -49.69
N SER A 8 -29.77 -20.45 -48.91
CA SER A 8 -29.73 -20.11 -47.47
C SER A 8 -31.09 -20.32 -46.81
N ASP A 9 -31.14 -20.27 -45.47
CA ASP A 9 -32.37 -20.40 -44.67
C ASP A 9 -33.42 -19.29 -44.90
N ILE A 10 -33.11 -18.31 -45.74
CA ILE A 10 -33.98 -17.16 -46.09
C ILE A 10 -34.21 -17.06 -47.62
N ASP A 11 -33.90 -18.11 -48.37
CA ASP A 11 -34.02 -18.13 -49.83
C ASP A 11 -35.48 -18.28 -50.27
N THR A 12 -36.09 -17.18 -50.70
CA THR A 12 -37.49 -17.12 -51.15
C THR A 12 -37.66 -17.28 -52.67
N SER A 13 -36.59 -17.63 -53.40
CA SER A 13 -36.58 -17.63 -54.88
C SER A 13 -37.44 -18.71 -55.54
N ASN A 14 -37.94 -19.68 -54.76
CA ASN A 14 -38.85 -20.74 -55.23
C ASN A 14 -40.31 -20.57 -54.74
N PHE A 15 -40.67 -19.40 -54.20
CA PHE A 15 -42.05 -19.06 -53.89
C PHE A 15 -42.64 -18.21 -55.03
N ASP A 16 -43.83 -18.55 -55.50
CA ASP A 16 -44.54 -17.77 -56.51
C ASP A 16 -44.93 -16.39 -55.95
N ASP A 17 -44.78 -15.34 -56.75
CA ASP A 17 -45.26 -13.99 -56.42
C ASP A 17 -46.80 -14.04 -56.25
N LEU A 18 -47.28 -13.80 -55.03
CA LEU A 18 -48.70 -13.71 -54.75
C LEU A 18 -49.25 -12.45 -55.45
N GLU A 19 -50.18 -12.64 -56.39
CA GLU A 19 -50.98 -11.53 -56.92
C GLU A 19 -51.63 -10.78 -55.76
N GLU A 20 -51.52 -9.45 -55.75
CA GLU A 20 -52.24 -8.59 -54.82
C GLU A 20 -53.74 -8.81 -55.02
N ASP A 21 -54.32 -9.68 -54.18
CA ASP A 21 -55.74 -9.91 -54.11
C ASP A 21 -56.40 -8.60 -53.66
N LYS A 22 -57.09 -7.95 -54.59
CA LYS A 22 -58.02 -6.86 -54.31
C LYS A 22 -59.24 -7.44 -53.62
N GLY A 23 -59.07 -7.82 -52.35
CA GLY A 23 -60.16 -8.12 -51.45
C GLY A 23 -60.86 -6.83 -51.07
N ASP A 24 -62.15 -6.74 -51.40
CA ASP A 24 -63.05 -5.69 -50.96
C ASP A 24 -62.95 -5.49 -49.43
N GLU A 25 -62.71 -4.25 -49.01
CA GLU A 25 -62.74 -3.84 -47.60
C GLU A 25 -64.18 -4.00 -47.05
N GLU A 26 -64.48 -5.15 -46.43
CA GLU A 26 -65.58 -5.24 -45.47
C GLU A 26 -65.25 -4.37 -44.25
N THR A 27 -65.61 -3.09 -44.36
CA THR A 27 -65.51 -2.10 -43.30
C THR A 27 -66.54 -2.44 -42.22
N PHE A 28 -66.10 -2.99 -41.09
CA PHE A 28 -66.91 -3.01 -39.88
C PHE A 28 -67.20 -1.57 -39.44
N PRO A 29 -68.44 -1.23 -39.03
CA PRO A 29 -68.75 0.12 -38.57
C PRO A 29 -68.01 0.41 -37.26
N ILE A 30 -67.33 1.56 -37.23
CA ILE A 30 -66.65 2.10 -36.06
C ILE A 30 -67.66 2.30 -34.92
N PRO A 31 -67.39 1.83 -33.68
CA PRO A 31 -68.22 2.14 -32.53
C PRO A 31 -68.32 3.66 -32.35
N LYS A 32 -69.53 4.22 -32.40
CA LYS A 32 -69.77 5.63 -32.08
C LYS A 32 -69.45 5.85 -30.60
N ALA A 33 -68.25 6.33 -30.32
CA ALA A 33 -67.91 6.88 -29.02
C ALA A 33 -68.89 8.02 -28.72
N PHE A 34 -69.57 7.92 -27.59
CA PHE A 34 -70.40 8.96 -27.00
C PHE A 34 -69.51 10.14 -26.61
N VAL A 35 -69.40 11.14 -27.49
CA VAL A 35 -68.82 12.43 -27.14
C VAL A 35 -69.92 13.23 -26.45
N GLY A 36 -69.99 13.08 -25.13
CA GLY A 36 -70.78 13.96 -24.28
C GLY A 36 -70.28 15.38 -24.42
N ASN A 37 -71.10 16.26 -25.01
CA ASN A 37 -71.02 17.70 -24.83
C ASN A 37 -72.32 18.39 -25.30
N GLN A 38 -73.38 18.30 -24.51
CA GLN A 38 -74.41 19.36 -24.47
C GLN A 38 -74.93 19.53 -23.04
N LEU A 39 -74.48 20.62 -22.40
CA LEU A 39 -75.19 21.28 -21.31
C LEU A 39 -76.53 21.81 -21.85
N PRO A 40 -77.68 21.55 -21.21
CA PRO A 40 -78.91 22.22 -21.57
C PRO A 40 -78.84 23.70 -21.18
N PHE A 41 -78.95 24.59 -22.17
CA PHE A 41 -79.31 25.97 -21.97
C PHE A 41 -80.71 26.04 -21.33
N VAL A 42 -80.78 26.58 -20.11
CA VAL A 42 -82.04 26.98 -19.47
C VAL A 42 -82.60 28.17 -20.25
N GLY A 43 -83.52 27.91 -21.17
CA GLY A 43 -84.35 28.93 -21.79
C GLY A 43 -85.32 29.51 -20.78
N PHE A 44 -85.12 30.77 -20.40
CA PHE A 44 -86.12 31.55 -19.67
C PHE A 44 -87.36 31.74 -20.55
N THR A 45 -88.47 31.11 -20.20
CA THR A 45 -89.79 31.53 -20.70
C THR A 45 -90.40 32.50 -19.68
N TYR A 46 -90.58 33.75 -20.10
CA TYR A 46 -91.35 34.76 -19.37
C TYR A 46 -92.83 34.36 -19.40
N TYR A 47 -93.35 33.79 -18.31
CA TYR A 47 -94.79 33.80 -18.04
C TYR A 47 -95.13 34.96 -17.12
N SER A 48 -95.80 35.94 -17.70
CA SER A 48 -96.28 37.17 -17.08
C SER A 48 -97.44 36.87 -16.14
N ASN A 49 -97.14 36.89 -14.85
CA ASN A 49 -98.16 36.96 -13.79
C ASN A 49 -98.79 38.36 -13.78
N ARG A 50 -100.12 38.45 -13.85
CA ARG A 50 -101.00 39.33 -13.02
C ARG A 50 -102.37 39.54 -13.68
N ARG A 51 -103.43 39.00 -13.08
CA ARG A 51 -104.60 39.80 -12.68
C ARG A 51 -105.21 39.26 -11.39
N TYR A 52 -105.52 40.20 -10.53
CA TYR A 52 -106.03 40.07 -9.17
C TYR A 52 -107.53 39.74 -9.11
N LEU A 53 -107.90 39.21 -7.95
CA LEU A 53 -109.19 39.01 -7.28
C LEU A 53 -110.40 39.91 -7.65
N SER A 54 -111.57 39.31 -7.36
CA SER A 54 -112.91 39.86 -7.03
C SER A 54 -113.95 40.02 -8.15
N SER A 55 -115.00 39.19 -8.10
CA SER A 55 -116.33 39.66 -7.71
C SER A 55 -117.26 38.49 -7.36
N ALA A 56 -118.19 38.76 -6.44
CA ALA A 56 -119.03 37.82 -5.72
C ALA A 56 -120.37 37.51 -6.42
N ASN A 57 -120.85 36.26 -6.23
CA ASN A 57 -122.24 35.78 -6.06
C ASN A 57 -123.33 36.05 -7.13
N PRO A 58 -124.48 35.32 -7.12
CA PRO A 58 -124.86 34.11 -6.35
C PRO A 58 -125.57 33.00 -7.16
N ASN A 59 -125.89 31.91 -6.43
CA ASN A 59 -126.80 30.79 -6.72
C ASN A 59 -126.13 29.53 -7.29
N ASP A 60 -125.89 28.53 -6.42
CA ASP A 60 -126.90 27.48 -6.32
C ASP A 60 -126.90 26.79 -4.94
N ASN A 61 -128.11 26.53 -4.45
CA ASN A 61 -128.40 25.83 -3.20
C ASN A 61 -128.15 24.33 -3.37
N ARG A 62 -127.37 23.70 -2.47
CA ARG A 62 -127.72 22.39 -1.88
C ARG A 62 -126.76 21.97 -0.77
N THR A 63 -127.28 22.08 0.46
CA THR A 63 -127.11 21.17 1.60
C THR A 63 -126.27 19.89 1.37
N SER A 64 -125.15 19.75 2.09
CA SER A 64 -124.84 18.52 2.85
C SER A 64 -123.64 18.72 3.80
N SER A 65 -123.93 18.91 5.08
CA SER A 65 -122.96 18.98 6.18
C SER A 65 -122.72 17.59 6.76
N ASN A 66 -121.59 16.93 6.44
CA ASN A 66 -120.84 16.01 7.32
C ASN A 66 -119.65 15.26 6.65
N VAL A 67 -119.38 15.43 5.34
CA VAL A 67 -118.31 14.69 4.65
C VAL A 67 -116.96 15.44 4.63
N ASP A 68 -116.95 16.73 4.96
CA ASP A 68 -115.81 17.63 4.70
C ASP A 68 -114.68 17.58 5.75
N LYS A 69 -115.00 17.31 7.03
CA LYS A 69 -113.99 17.27 8.11
C LYS A 69 -113.04 16.08 8.04
N SER A 70 -113.54 14.90 7.66
CA SER A 70 -112.74 13.67 7.52
C SER A 70 -111.75 13.78 6.35
N LEU A 71 -112.19 14.38 5.23
CA LEU A 71 -111.33 14.61 4.07
C LEU A 71 -110.24 15.63 4.40
N GLN A 72 -110.58 16.70 5.12
CA GLN A 72 -109.64 17.73 5.57
C GLN A 72 -108.58 17.20 6.53
N GLU A 73 -108.94 16.37 7.52
CA GLU A 73 -107.97 15.74 8.42
C GLU A 73 -107.04 14.74 7.71
N ASN A 74 -107.56 13.97 6.75
CA ASN A 74 -106.77 13.03 5.98
C ASN A 74 -105.78 13.75 5.04
N LEU A 75 -106.20 14.84 4.41
CA LEU A 75 -105.31 15.71 3.63
C LEU A 75 -104.21 16.31 4.51
N GLN A 76 -104.55 16.78 5.71
CA GLN A 76 -103.56 17.39 6.61
C GLN A 76 -102.53 16.38 7.15
N LYS A 77 -102.95 15.14 7.43
CA LYS A 77 -102.02 14.03 7.75
C LYS A 77 -101.12 13.65 6.56
N THR A 78 -101.64 13.76 5.34
CA THR A 78 -100.88 13.44 4.13
C THR A 78 -99.84 14.53 3.84
N ILE A 79 -100.20 15.80 4.02
CA ILE A 79 -99.28 16.94 3.92
C ILE A 79 -98.15 16.80 4.95
N TYR A 80 -98.45 16.50 6.21
CA TYR A 80 -97.41 16.33 7.24
C TYR A 80 -96.43 15.20 6.89
N LYS A 81 -96.92 14.07 6.37
CA LYS A 81 -96.06 12.97 5.91
C LYS A 81 -95.20 13.35 4.71
N LEU A 82 -95.73 14.13 3.78
CA LEU A 82 -94.97 14.63 2.63
C LEU A 82 -93.93 15.67 3.03
N GLU A 83 -94.22 16.52 4.03
CA GLU A 83 -93.27 17.47 4.62
C GLU A 83 -92.12 16.74 5.33
N GLU A 84 -92.42 15.66 6.07
CA GLU A 84 -91.42 14.81 6.71
C GLU A 84 -90.55 14.08 5.67
N GLN A 85 -91.17 13.54 4.61
CA GLN A 85 -90.43 12.91 3.50
C GLN A 85 -89.53 13.92 2.78
N LEU A 86 -90.02 15.13 2.49
CA LEU A 86 -89.22 16.19 1.87
C LEU A 86 -88.05 16.61 2.77
N HIS A 87 -88.25 16.68 4.09
CA HIS A 87 -87.17 16.99 5.02
C HIS A 87 -86.08 15.92 5.03
N ASN A 88 -86.47 14.64 5.01
CA ASN A 88 -85.51 13.52 4.94
C ASN A 88 -84.74 13.50 3.62
N GLU A 89 -85.42 13.73 2.48
CA GLU A 89 -84.76 13.83 1.17
C GLU A 89 -83.81 15.03 1.09
N MET A 90 -84.17 16.16 1.70
CA MET A 90 -83.30 17.33 1.77
C MET A 90 -82.05 17.07 2.61
N GLN A 91 -82.16 16.38 3.75
CA GLN A 91 -81.00 15.96 4.54
C GLN A 91 -80.10 14.99 3.77
N LEU A 92 -80.68 13.98 3.10
CA LEU A 92 -79.91 13.03 2.28
C LEU A 92 -79.17 13.75 1.14
N LYS A 93 -79.81 14.73 0.49
CA LYS A 93 -79.18 15.56 -0.54
C LYS A 93 -77.99 16.35 0.03
N ASP A 94 -78.17 17.01 1.17
CA ASP A 94 -77.09 17.80 1.80
C ASP A 94 -75.90 16.91 2.20
N GLU A 95 -76.16 15.70 2.73
CA GLU A 95 -75.12 14.72 3.04
C GLU A 95 -74.38 14.23 1.80
N MET A 96 -75.09 13.96 0.71
CA MET A 96 -74.48 13.54 -0.55
C MET A 96 -73.66 14.66 -1.19
N GLU A 97 -74.15 15.90 -1.12
CA GLU A 97 -73.43 17.08 -1.60
C GLU A 97 -72.16 17.32 -0.76
N GLN A 98 -72.23 17.15 0.56
CA GLN A 98 -71.05 17.24 1.42
C GLN A 98 -70.03 16.14 1.11
N LYS A 99 -70.47 14.89 0.91
CA LYS A 99 -69.60 13.78 0.49
C LYS A 99 -68.92 14.08 -0.84
N CYS A 100 -69.67 14.57 -1.84
CA CYS A 100 -69.12 14.97 -3.14
C CYS A 100 -68.06 16.07 -3.00
N ARG A 101 -68.35 17.14 -2.22
CA ARG A 101 -67.37 18.21 -1.93
C ARG A 101 -66.10 17.67 -1.28
N THR A 102 -66.22 16.79 -0.29
CA THR A 102 -65.05 16.19 0.37
C THR A 102 -64.26 15.25 -0.55
N SER A 103 -64.93 14.53 -1.45
CA SER A 103 -64.29 13.67 -2.45
C SER A 103 -63.51 14.50 -3.47
N ASN A 104 -64.09 15.60 -3.96
CA ASN A 104 -63.41 16.52 -4.89
C ASN A 104 -62.16 17.16 -4.25
N ILE A 105 -62.24 17.60 -2.99
CA ILE A 105 -61.07 18.14 -2.28
C ILE A 105 -59.94 17.09 -2.16
N LYS A 106 -60.30 15.81 -1.92
CA LYS A 106 -59.31 14.72 -1.88
C LYS A 106 -58.69 14.46 -3.25
N LEU A 107 -59.50 14.50 -4.31
CA LEU A 107 -59.05 14.29 -5.68
C LEU A 107 -58.10 15.41 -6.12
N ASP A 108 -58.45 16.68 -5.86
CA ASP A 108 -57.58 17.83 -6.12
C ASP A 108 -56.24 17.72 -5.39
N LYS A 109 -56.25 17.17 -4.17
CA LYS A 109 -55.03 16.94 -3.39
C LYS A 109 -54.15 15.86 -4.03
N ILE A 110 -54.74 14.73 -4.43
CA ILE A 110 -54.03 13.63 -5.10
C ILE A 110 -53.46 14.11 -6.45
N MET A 111 -54.19 14.93 -7.20
CA MET A 111 -53.70 15.50 -8.46
C MET A 111 -52.46 16.38 -8.24
N LYS A 112 -52.46 17.24 -7.21
CA LYS A 112 -51.29 18.06 -6.88
C LYS A 112 -50.09 17.22 -6.45
N GLU A 113 -50.31 16.20 -5.61
CA GLU A 113 -49.26 15.27 -5.19
C GLU A 113 -48.66 14.52 -6.41
N LEU A 114 -49.49 14.14 -7.39
CA LEU A 114 -49.05 13.49 -8.63
C LEU A 114 -48.23 14.44 -9.54
N ASP A 115 -48.64 15.71 -9.64
CA ASP A 115 -47.89 16.73 -10.39
C ASP A 115 -46.53 17.04 -9.73
N GLU A 116 -46.49 17.12 -8.41
CA GLU A 116 -45.26 17.31 -7.63
C GLU A 116 -44.31 16.12 -7.82
N GLU A 117 -44.81 14.89 -7.76
CA GLU A 117 -44.04 13.66 -8.01
C GLU A 117 -43.53 13.61 -9.46
N GLY A 118 -44.35 14.00 -10.44
CA GLY A 118 -43.95 14.10 -11.85
C GLY A 118 -42.84 15.15 -12.09
N ASN A 119 -42.83 16.23 -11.33
CA ASN A 119 -41.74 17.21 -11.36
C ASN A 119 -40.46 16.67 -10.70
N GLN A 120 -40.58 15.97 -9.56
CA GLN A 120 -39.44 15.34 -8.90
C GLN A 120 -38.78 14.27 -9.79
N ARG A 121 -39.60 13.44 -10.46
CA ARG A 121 -39.11 12.44 -11.41
C ARG A 121 -38.34 13.07 -12.57
N ARG A 122 -38.84 14.15 -13.18
CA ARG A 122 -38.13 14.89 -14.23
C ARG A 122 -36.80 15.46 -13.76
N ASN A 123 -36.74 15.99 -12.54
CA ASN A 123 -35.49 16.47 -11.94
C ASN A 123 -34.50 15.32 -11.73
N LEU A 124 -34.96 14.17 -11.23
CA LEU A 124 -34.11 12.98 -11.06
C LEU A 124 -33.61 12.44 -12.40
N GLU A 125 -34.46 12.36 -13.42
CA GLU A 125 -34.08 11.97 -14.79
C GLU A 125 -33.01 12.92 -15.36
N SER A 126 -33.13 14.22 -15.12
CA SER A 126 -32.11 15.20 -15.50
C SER A 126 -30.77 14.97 -14.77
N THR A 127 -30.80 14.69 -13.47
CA THR A 127 -29.57 14.38 -12.70
C THR A 127 -28.93 13.07 -13.14
N VAL A 128 -29.71 12.04 -13.45
CA VAL A 128 -29.21 10.76 -13.96
C VAL A 128 -28.53 10.97 -15.32
N SER A 129 -29.17 11.70 -16.24
CA SER A 129 -28.57 12.03 -17.54
C SER A 129 -27.26 12.80 -17.40
N GLN A 130 -27.17 13.72 -16.43
CA GLN A 130 -25.95 14.46 -16.14
C GLN A 130 -24.82 13.54 -15.63
N ILE A 131 -25.13 12.64 -14.69
CA ILE A 131 -24.18 11.66 -14.16
C ILE A 131 -23.70 10.69 -15.24
N GLU A 132 -24.57 10.27 -16.17
CA GLU A 132 -24.20 9.42 -17.29
C GLU A 132 -23.21 10.10 -18.25
N LYS A 133 -23.39 11.40 -18.51
CA LYS A 133 -22.45 12.20 -19.30
C LYS A 133 -21.09 12.33 -18.60
N GLU A 134 -21.09 12.57 -17.29
CA GLU A 134 -19.86 12.62 -16.49
C GLU A 134 -19.13 11.28 -16.46
N LYS A 135 -19.86 10.16 -16.33
CA LYS A 135 -19.29 8.82 -16.41
C LYS A 135 -18.59 8.58 -17.75
N MET A 136 -19.20 8.99 -18.87
CA MET A 136 -18.61 8.86 -20.20
C MET A 136 -17.34 9.71 -20.36
N LEU A 137 -17.34 10.93 -19.85
CA LEU A 137 -16.16 11.81 -19.87
C LEU A 137 -15.01 11.25 -19.03
N LEU A 138 -15.30 10.74 -17.82
CA LEU A 138 -14.30 10.12 -16.96
C LEU A 138 -13.73 8.85 -17.60
N GLN A 139 -14.56 8.02 -18.23
CA GLN A 139 -14.10 6.84 -18.96
C GLN A 139 -13.15 7.20 -20.11
N HIS A 140 -13.49 8.23 -20.90
CA HIS A 140 -12.61 8.72 -21.97
C HIS A 140 -11.25 9.19 -21.40
N ARG A 141 -11.28 9.90 -20.27
CA ARG A 141 -10.07 10.41 -19.62
C ARG A 141 -9.19 9.28 -19.06
N ILE A 142 -9.78 8.25 -18.48
CA ILE A 142 -9.07 7.05 -18.01
C ILE A 142 -8.38 6.34 -19.18
N ASN A 143 -9.09 6.12 -20.28
CA ASN A 143 -8.53 5.49 -21.47
C ASN A 143 -7.38 6.31 -22.06
N GLU A 144 -7.48 7.64 -22.04
CA GLU A 144 -6.40 8.53 -22.50
C GLU A 144 -5.16 8.44 -21.58
N TYR A 145 -5.35 8.37 -20.26
CA TYR A 145 -4.26 8.17 -19.31
C TYR A 145 -3.60 6.80 -19.47
N GLN A 146 -4.37 5.73 -19.68
CA GLN A 146 -3.83 4.39 -19.95
C GLN A 146 -2.97 4.40 -21.21
N ARG A 147 -3.46 4.98 -22.31
CA ARG A 147 -2.70 5.08 -23.56
C ARG A 147 -1.39 5.88 -23.39
N LYS A 148 -1.40 6.96 -22.60
CA LYS A 148 -0.19 7.74 -22.30
C LYS A 148 0.81 6.94 -21.45
N ALA A 149 0.33 6.22 -20.44
CA ALA A 149 1.17 5.38 -19.58
C ALA A 149 1.80 4.21 -20.35
N GLU A 150 1.05 3.58 -21.26
CA GLU A 150 1.57 2.55 -22.17
C GLU A 150 2.65 3.11 -23.09
N GLN A 151 2.43 4.29 -23.68
CA GLN A 151 3.41 4.95 -24.53
C GLN A 151 4.69 5.33 -23.77
N GLU A 152 4.58 5.74 -22.50
CA GLU A 152 5.73 6.07 -21.66
C GLU A 152 6.50 4.81 -21.21
N ASN A 153 5.79 3.74 -20.86
CA ASN A 153 6.39 2.44 -20.56
C ASN A 153 7.15 1.87 -21.76
N GLU A 154 6.60 2.00 -22.97
CA GLU A 154 7.25 1.56 -24.21
C GLU A 154 8.51 2.37 -24.49
N LYS A 155 8.47 3.70 -24.31
CA LYS A 155 9.66 4.55 -24.40
C LYS A 155 10.74 4.15 -23.38
N ARG A 156 10.34 3.83 -22.15
CA ARG A 156 11.26 3.39 -21.09
C ARG A 156 11.94 2.08 -21.44
N ARG A 157 11.19 1.09 -21.94
CA ARG A 157 11.74 -0.20 -22.43
C ARG A 157 12.71 0.01 -23.59
N ASN A 158 12.41 0.91 -24.52
CA ASN A 158 13.30 1.19 -25.64
C ASN A 158 14.63 1.81 -25.18
N VAL A 159 14.60 2.77 -24.26
CA VAL A 159 15.83 3.35 -23.69
C VAL A 159 16.65 2.32 -22.91
N GLU A 160 15.99 1.45 -22.14
CA GLU A 160 16.66 0.37 -21.40
C GLU A 160 17.31 -0.66 -22.35
N ASN A 161 16.61 -1.02 -23.43
CA ASN A 161 17.14 -1.90 -24.47
C ASN A 161 18.32 -1.26 -25.20
N GLU A 162 18.25 0.03 -25.54
CA GLU A 162 19.38 0.76 -26.14
C GLU A 162 20.59 0.82 -25.20
N ALA A 163 20.38 1.06 -23.90
CA ALA A 163 21.45 1.05 -22.90
C ALA A 163 22.09 -0.35 -22.78
N ARG A 164 21.28 -1.41 -22.78
CA ARG A 164 21.76 -2.80 -22.74
C ARG A 164 22.54 -3.17 -24.01
N ILE A 165 22.07 -2.76 -25.18
CA ILE A 165 22.80 -2.94 -26.45
C ILE A 165 24.13 -2.22 -26.40
N THR A 166 24.17 -0.98 -25.89
CA THR A 166 25.42 -0.21 -25.77
C THR A 166 26.42 -0.89 -24.83
N SER A 167 25.98 -1.35 -23.66
CA SER A 167 26.82 -2.10 -22.71
C SER A 167 27.38 -3.38 -23.33
N LEU A 168 26.53 -4.16 -24.02
CA LEU A 168 26.96 -5.38 -24.71
C LEU A 168 27.96 -5.07 -25.85
N GLN A 169 27.80 -3.95 -26.55
CA GLN A 169 28.77 -3.52 -27.57
C GLN A 169 30.12 -3.15 -26.94
N GLU A 170 30.13 -2.52 -25.77
CA GLU A 170 31.36 -2.21 -25.02
C GLU A 170 32.04 -3.48 -24.52
N GLU A 171 31.29 -4.44 -23.97
CA GLU A 171 31.81 -5.75 -23.57
C GLU A 171 32.43 -6.50 -24.75
N VAL A 172 31.75 -6.51 -25.90
CA VAL A 172 32.29 -7.13 -27.13
C VAL A 172 33.58 -6.44 -27.58
N LYS A 173 33.69 -5.12 -27.48
CA LYS A 173 34.94 -4.39 -27.78
C LYS A 173 36.05 -4.77 -26.80
N HIS A 174 35.74 -4.85 -25.51
CA HIS A 174 36.71 -5.28 -24.49
C HIS A 174 37.19 -6.71 -24.71
N LEU A 175 36.29 -7.64 -25.04
CA LEU A 175 36.63 -9.02 -25.35
C LEU A 175 37.50 -9.12 -26.60
N LYS A 176 37.21 -8.34 -27.66
CA LYS A 176 38.05 -8.28 -28.86
C LYS A 176 39.46 -7.78 -28.54
N HIS A 177 39.58 -6.70 -27.76
CA HIS A 177 40.89 -6.18 -27.36
C HIS A 177 41.68 -7.18 -26.50
N ASN A 178 41.02 -7.87 -25.58
CA ASN A 178 41.63 -8.92 -24.78
C ASN A 178 42.11 -10.09 -25.65
N LEU A 179 41.32 -10.49 -26.65
CA LEU A 179 41.70 -11.53 -27.60
C LEU A 179 42.95 -11.13 -28.39
N GLU A 180 42.99 -9.91 -28.93
CA GLU A 180 44.16 -9.38 -29.64
C GLU A 180 45.42 -9.37 -28.75
N ARG A 181 45.29 -8.99 -27.48
CA ARG A 181 46.40 -9.03 -26.51
C ARG A 181 46.91 -10.46 -26.29
N VAL A 182 46.01 -11.41 -26.04
CA VAL A 182 46.37 -12.82 -25.82
C VAL A 182 46.99 -13.43 -27.08
N GLU A 183 46.52 -13.06 -28.27
CA GLU A 183 47.13 -13.47 -29.54
C GLU A 183 48.54 -12.90 -29.71
N GLY A 184 48.77 -11.66 -29.28
CA GLY A 184 50.10 -11.04 -29.21
C GLY A 184 51.05 -11.80 -28.29
N GLU A 185 50.64 -12.06 -27.05
CA GLU A 185 51.41 -12.83 -26.06
C GLU A 185 51.72 -14.24 -26.56
N ARG A 186 50.76 -14.91 -27.21
CA ARG A 186 50.98 -16.22 -27.84
C ARG A 186 52.03 -16.16 -28.93
N LYS A 187 52.04 -15.10 -29.74
CA LYS A 187 53.04 -14.92 -30.80
C LYS A 187 54.42 -14.69 -30.22
N GLU A 188 54.55 -13.85 -29.20
CA GLU A 188 55.82 -13.61 -28.48
C GLU A 188 56.34 -14.90 -27.83
N ALA A 189 55.47 -15.68 -27.19
CA ALA A 189 55.84 -16.97 -26.61
C ALA A 189 56.32 -17.97 -27.69
N GLN A 190 55.66 -17.98 -28.85
CA GLN A 190 56.08 -18.80 -29.98
C GLN A 190 57.45 -18.37 -30.53
N ASP A 191 57.71 -17.06 -30.62
CA ASP A 191 58.99 -16.53 -31.08
C ASP A 191 60.12 -16.85 -30.09
N MET A 192 59.86 -16.78 -28.78
CA MET A 192 60.79 -17.22 -27.73
C MET A 192 61.09 -18.72 -27.80
N LEU A 193 60.07 -19.56 -28.02
CA LEU A 193 60.25 -21.00 -28.20
C LEU A 193 61.14 -21.28 -29.42
N ASN A 194 60.84 -20.66 -30.57
CA ASN A 194 61.63 -20.78 -31.78
C ASN A 194 63.08 -20.33 -31.58
N HIS A 195 63.31 -19.29 -30.77
CA HIS A 195 64.66 -18.83 -30.42
C HIS A 195 65.40 -19.88 -29.59
N SER A 196 64.76 -20.40 -28.54
CA SER A 196 65.36 -21.41 -27.66
C SER A 196 65.65 -22.74 -28.38
N GLU A 197 64.80 -23.15 -29.34
CA GLU A 197 65.06 -24.29 -30.22
C GLU A 197 66.29 -24.08 -31.11
N LYS A 198 66.47 -22.87 -31.66
CA LYS A 198 67.67 -22.54 -32.44
C LYS A 198 68.93 -22.58 -31.57
N GLU A 199 68.88 -22.04 -30.36
CA GLU A 199 70.00 -22.12 -29.41
C GLU A 199 70.32 -23.56 -29.03
N LYS A 200 69.30 -24.39 -28.76
CA LYS A 200 69.48 -25.82 -28.49
C LYS A 200 70.17 -26.52 -29.65
N ASN A 201 69.73 -26.29 -30.89
CA ASN A 201 70.35 -26.87 -32.07
C ASN A 201 71.81 -26.42 -32.23
N ASN A 202 72.11 -25.14 -31.97
CA ASN A 202 73.47 -24.61 -31.98
C ASN A 202 74.37 -25.30 -30.93
N LEU A 203 73.86 -25.49 -29.71
CA LEU A 203 74.57 -26.20 -28.64
C LEU A 203 74.78 -27.67 -28.97
N GLU A 204 73.79 -28.33 -29.59
CA GLU A 204 73.90 -29.71 -30.04
C GLU A 204 74.97 -29.86 -31.14
N ILE A 205 75.07 -28.91 -32.06
CA ILE A 205 76.12 -28.86 -33.08
C ILE A 205 77.51 -28.70 -32.42
N ASP A 206 77.66 -27.79 -31.44
CA ASP A 206 78.93 -27.58 -30.72
C ASP A 206 79.35 -28.83 -29.92
N LEU A 207 78.40 -29.49 -29.25
CA LEU A 207 78.64 -30.75 -28.54
C LEU A 207 79.05 -31.87 -29.50
N ASN A 208 78.39 -32.00 -30.65
CA ASN A 208 78.77 -32.99 -31.67
C ASN A 208 80.18 -32.73 -32.22
N TYR A 209 80.53 -31.46 -32.43
CA TYR A 209 81.87 -31.08 -32.86
C TYR A 209 82.92 -31.46 -31.80
N LYS A 210 82.67 -31.14 -30.52
CA LYS A 210 83.56 -31.52 -29.40
C LYS A 210 83.68 -33.04 -29.25
N LEU A 211 82.58 -33.78 -29.41
CA LEU A 211 82.58 -35.24 -29.35
C LEU A 211 83.46 -35.85 -30.45
N LYS A 212 83.33 -35.38 -31.70
CA LYS A 212 84.20 -35.80 -32.81
C LYS A 212 85.67 -35.47 -32.56
N SER A 213 85.96 -34.27 -32.04
CA SER A 213 87.33 -33.88 -31.65
C SER A 213 87.92 -34.78 -30.56
N LEU A 214 87.12 -35.19 -29.58
CA LEU A 214 87.55 -36.11 -28.51
C LEU A 214 87.73 -37.54 -29.04
N GLN A 215 86.84 -38.03 -29.91
CA GLN A 215 87.00 -39.31 -30.59
C GLN A 215 88.31 -39.37 -31.39
N GLN A 216 88.61 -38.32 -32.16
CA GLN A 216 89.86 -38.25 -32.93
C GLN A 216 91.10 -38.27 -32.04
N ARG A 217 91.08 -37.56 -30.89
CA ARG A 217 92.17 -37.62 -29.90
C ARG A 217 92.32 -39.00 -29.27
N LEU A 218 91.21 -39.66 -28.95
CA LEU A 218 91.24 -41.02 -28.40
C LEU A 218 91.82 -42.02 -29.41
N GLU A 219 91.47 -41.92 -30.69
CA GLU A 219 92.06 -42.75 -31.75
C GLU A 219 93.56 -42.50 -31.93
N GLN A 220 93.99 -41.24 -31.79
CA GLN A 220 95.40 -40.86 -31.80
C GLN A 220 96.16 -41.51 -30.63
N GLU A 221 95.64 -41.40 -29.40
CA GLU A 221 96.20 -42.05 -28.20
C GLU A 221 96.23 -43.58 -28.32
N VAL A 222 95.19 -44.20 -28.89
CA VAL A 222 95.18 -45.66 -29.15
C VAL A 222 96.25 -46.07 -30.15
N ASN A 223 96.51 -45.25 -31.17
CA ASN A 223 97.58 -45.50 -32.13
C ASN A 223 98.97 -45.29 -31.49
N GLU A 224 99.14 -44.28 -30.65
CA GLU A 224 100.36 -44.06 -29.86
C GLU A 224 100.60 -45.21 -28.86
N HIS A 225 99.54 -45.74 -28.24
CA HIS A 225 99.59 -46.94 -27.40
C HIS A 225 99.95 -48.22 -28.18
N LYS A 226 99.52 -48.36 -29.44
CA LYS A 226 100.00 -49.45 -30.31
C LYS A 226 101.49 -49.32 -30.65
N VAL A 227 101.98 -48.09 -30.87
CA VAL A 227 103.40 -47.79 -31.14
C VAL A 227 104.27 -48.03 -29.90
N THR A 228 103.80 -47.66 -28.71
CA THR A 228 104.50 -47.93 -27.44
C THR A 228 104.44 -49.40 -27.04
N LYS A 229 103.34 -50.11 -27.32
CA LYS A 229 103.25 -51.57 -27.15
C LYS A 229 104.23 -52.33 -28.04
N ALA A 230 104.56 -51.81 -29.23
CA ALA A 230 105.61 -52.36 -30.10
C ALA A 230 107.05 -52.04 -29.62
N ARG A 231 107.23 -51.01 -28.77
CA ARG A 231 108.52 -50.62 -28.17
C ARG A 231 108.80 -51.27 -26.80
N LEU A 232 107.83 -52.00 -26.23
CA LEU A 232 107.89 -52.66 -24.91
C LEU A 232 108.17 -54.18 -24.96
N THR A 233 108.63 -54.72 -26.10
CA THR A 233 109.13 -56.11 -26.22
C THR A 233 110.65 -56.23 -26.17
N ASP A 234 111.39 -55.14 -25.96
CA ASP A 234 112.86 -55.17 -25.95
C ASP A 234 113.41 -54.25 -24.86
N LYS A 235 114.24 -54.81 -23.97
CA LYS A 235 114.87 -54.23 -22.76
C LYS A 235 114.00 -54.28 -21.48
N HIS A 236 114.41 -54.85 -20.34
CA HIS A 236 115.76 -55.06 -19.79
C HIS A 236 115.74 -55.95 -18.52
N GLN A 237 116.88 -56.59 -18.26
CA GLN A 237 117.28 -57.27 -17.02
C GLN A 237 117.67 -56.29 -15.89
N SER A 238 117.46 -56.78 -14.66
CA SER A 238 118.21 -56.59 -13.40
C SER A 238 118.44 -55.19 -12.80
N ILE A 239 117.58 -54.89 -11.81
CA ILE A 239 117.81 -54.46 -10.41
C ILE A 239 119.27 -54.38 -9.93
N GLU A 240 119.66 -53.26 -9.29
CA GLU A 240 119.94 -53.12 -7.84
C GLU A 240 120.32 -51.66 -7.49
N GLU A 241 119.74 -51.06 -6.43
CA GLU A 241 120.35 -50.03 -5.52
C GLU A 241 119.29 -49.36 -4.63
N ALA A 242 119.04 -49.97 -3.47
CA ALA A 242 117.89 -49.69 -2.59
C ALA A 242 118.19 -48.87 -1.31
N LYS A 243 119.01 -47.81 -1.37
CA LYS A 243 119.23 -46.94 -0.18
C LYS A 243 119.15 -45.42 -0.40
N SER A 244 119.15 -44.91 -1.63
CA SER A 244 118.66 -43.53 -1.92
C SER A 244 117.13 -43.49 -2.10
N VAL A 245 116.51 -44.66 -2.32
CA VAL A 245 115.08 -44.84 -2.55
C VAL A 245 114.25 -44.46 -1.33
N ALA A 246 114.68 -44.69 -0.09
CA ALA A 246 113.86 -44.42 1.10
C ALA A 246 113.65 -42.92 1.41
N MET A 247 114.62 -42.05 1.10
CA MET A 247 114.46 -40.59 1.30
C MET A 247 113.69 -39.96 0.13
N CYS A 248 113.99 -40.39 -1.10
CA CYS A 248 113.24 -40.01 -2.29
C CYS A 248 111.81 -40.59 -2.26
N GLU A 249 111.57 -41.75 -1.65
CA GLU A 249 110.24 -42.32 -1.38
C GLU A 249 109.50 -41.56 -0.30
N MET A 250 110.16 -41.03 0.74
CA MET A 250 109.48 -40.22 1.73
C MET A 250 109.10 -38.85 1.14
N GLU A 251 109.99 -38.20 0.40
CA GLU A 251 109.67 -36.96 -0.34
C GLU A 251 108.61 -37.18 -1.41
N LYS A 252 108.68 -38.30 -2.15
CA LYS A 252 107.66 -38.73 -3.10
C LYS A 252 106.33 -39.02 -2.41
N LYS A 253 106.31 -39.75 -1.29
CA LYS A 253 105.10 -40.01 -0.49
C LYS A 253 104.51 -38.73 0.08
N LEU A 254 105.34 -37.77 0.50
CA LEU A 254 104.86 -36.49 1.01
C LEU A 254 104.31 -35.61 -0.12
N LYS A 255 104.89 -35.67 -1.32
CA LYS A 255 104.37 -35.02 -2.52
C LYS A 255 103.08 -35.69 -3.00
N GLU A 256 103.02 -37.01 -3.01
CA GLU A 256 101.83 -37.81 -3.30
C GLU A 256 100.72 -37.55 -2.28
N GLU A 257 101.04 -37.39 -1.00
CA GLU A 257 100.07 -37.04 0.05
C GLU A 257 99.57 -35.59 -0.10
N ARG A 258 100.43 -34.64 -0.49
CA ARG A 258 100.01 -33.27 -0.83
C ARG A 258 99.10 -33.26 -2.06
N GLU A 259 99.45 -33.98 -3.11
CA GLU A 259 98.63 -34.10 -4.33
C GLU A 259 97.31 -34.84 -4.06
N ALA A 260 97.32 -35.85 -3.17
CA ALA A 260 96.12 -36.55 -2.73
C ALA A 260 95.22 -35.64 -1.89
N ARG A 261 95.80 -34.82 -1.00
CA ARG A 261 95.08 -33.82 -0.20
C ARG A 261 94.48 -32.73 -1.07
N GLU A 262 95.23 -32.19 -2.02
CA GLU A 262 94.73 -31.20 -2.99
C GLU A 262 93.60 -31.78 -3.85
N LYS A 263 93.72 -33.04 -4.30
CA LYS A 263 92.61 -33.73 -4.99
C LYS A 263 91.40 -33.96 -4.10
N ALA A 264 91.59 -34.21 -2.80
CA ALA A 264 90.51 -34.36 -1.84
C ALA A 264 89.80 -33.02 -1.56
N GLU A 265 90.55 -31.94 -1.35
CA GLU A 265 90.02 -30.58 -1.18
C GLU A 265 89.26 -30.12 -2.43
N ASN A 266 89.81 -30.35 -3.63
CA ASN A 266 89.10 -30.06 -4.87
C ASN A 266 87.81 -30.88 -5.03
N ARG A 267 87.79 -32.14 -4.58
CA ARG A 267 86.56 -32.95 -4.53
C ARG A 267 85.52 -32.40 -3.56
N VAL A 268 85.94 -31.91 -2.39
CA VAL A 268 85.03 -31.29 -1.42
C VAL A 268 84.40 -30.03 -2.00
N VAL A 269 85.19 -29.13 -2.60
CA VAL A 269 84.67 -27.91 -3.23
C VAL A 269 83.72 -28.23 -4.39
N GLN A 270 84.02 -29.27 -5.18
CA GLN A 270 83.14 -29.72 -6.26
C GLN A 270 81.79 -30.25 -5.72
N ILE A 271 81.81 -31.01 -4.62
CA ILE A 271 80.60 -31.50 -3.96
C ILE A 271 79.81 -30.34 -3.34
N GLU A 272 80.47 -29.38 -2.68
CA GLU A 272 79.81 -28.19 -2.13
C GLU A 272 79.12 -27.37 -3.22
N LYS A 273 79.77 -27.21 -4.38
CA LYS A 273 79.15 -26.56 -5.55
C LYS A 273 77.93 -27.35 -6.06
N GLN A 274 78.00 -28.66 -6.11
CA GLN A 274 76.86 -29.51 -6.49
C GLN A 274 75.72 -29.40 -5.47
N CYS A 275 76.02 -29.43 -4.16
CA CYS A 275 75.04 -29.23 -3.11
C CYS A 275 74.36 -27.86 -3.21
N SER A 276 75.12 -26.78 -3.43
CA SER A 276 74.56 -25.44 -3.60
C SER A 276 73.66 -25.32 -4.82
N MET A 277 73.98 -26.03 -5.92
CA MET A 277 73.17 -26.04 -7.13
C MET A 277 71.86 -26.81 -6.92
N LEU A 278 71.93 -27.98 -6.25
CA LEU A 278 70.76 -28.75 -5.84
C LEU A 278 69.85 -27.98 -4.88
N ASP A 279 70.42 -27.14 -4.00
CA ASP A 279 69.66 -26.30 -3.07
C ASP A 279 68.84 -25.22 -3.79
N VAL A 280 69.38 -24.66 -4.88
CA VAL A 280 68.67 -23.71 -5.74
C VAL A 280 67.57 -24.41 -6.54
N ASP A 281 67.86 -25.58 -7.11
CA ASP A 281 66.88 -26.38 -7.84
C ASP A 281 65.73 -26.83 -6.93
N LEU A 282 66.04 -27.22 -5.68
CA LEU A 282 65.06 -27.56 -4.66
C LEU A 282 64.16 -26.36 -4.33
N LYS A 283 64.75 -25.17 -4.12
CA LYS A 283 63.98 -23.94 -3.87
C LYS A 283 63.09 -23.56 -5.06
N GLN A 284 63.59 -23.68 -6.29
CA GLN A 284 62.76 -23.45 -7.48
C GLN A 284 61.63 -24.48 -7.60
N SER A 285 61.87 -25.74 -7.27
CA SER A 285 60.84 -26.78 -7.26
C SER A 285 59.79 -26.53 -6.19
N GLN A 286 60.19 -26.08 -5.00
CA GLN A 286 59.29 -25.68 -3.91
C GLN A 286 58.39 -24.50 -4.31
N GLN A 287 58.95 -23.45 -4.93
CA GLN A 287 58.17 -22.31 -5.42
C GLN A 287 57.15 -22.71 -6.49
N LYS A 288 57.54 -23.61 -7.41
CA LYS A 288 56.61 -24.16 -8.41
C LYS A 288 55.49 -24.96 -7.75
N LEU A 289 55.79 -25.72 -6.70
CA LEU A 289 54.80 -26.49 -5.96
C LEU A 289 53.83 -25.57 -5.21
N GLU A 290 54.31 -24.51 -4.54
CA GLU A 290 53.46 -23.50 -3.89
C GLU A 290 52.51 -22.86 -4.91
N HIS A 291 53.02 -22.44 -6.07
CA HIS A 291 52.18 -21.85 -7.11
C HIS A 291 51.11 -22.83 -7.65
N LEU A 292 51.45 -24.12 -7.77
CA LEU A 292 50.48 -25.15 -8.16
C LEU A 292 49.42 -25.39 -7.08
N ILE A 293 49.79 -25.32 -5.80
CA ILE A 293 48.84 -25.42 -4.68
C ILE A 293 47.88 -24.23 -4.68
N GLU A 294 48.38 -23.00 -4.82
CA GLU A 294 47.54 -21.80 -4.90
C GLU A 294 46.58 -21.85 -6.10
N ASN A 295 47.05 -22.31 -7.26
CA ASN A 295 46.18 -22.53 -8.42
C ASN A 295 45.13 -23.60 -8.13
N LYS A 296 45.52 -24.72 -7.52
CA LYS A 296 44.60 -25.80 -7.17
C LYS A 296 43.51 -25.31 -6.21
N ASP A 297 43.89 -24.56 -5.17
CA ASP A 297 42.94 -24.02 -4.18
C ASP A 297 41.98 -23.02 -4.83
N ARG A 298 42.46 -22.15 -5.73
CA ARG A 298 41.60 -21.25 -6.51
C ARG A 298 40.60 -22.01 -7.38
N MET A 299 41.04 -23.07 -8.06
CA MET A 299 40.15 -23.90 -8.89
C MET A 299 39.15 -24.66 -8.02
N GLU A 300 39.53 -25.13 -6.83
CA GLU A 300 38.60 -25.74 -5.87
C GLU A 300 37.51 -24.76 -5.43
N ASP A 301 37.86 -23.49 -5.20
CA ASP A 301 36.88 -22.46 -4.83
C ASP A 301 35.96 -22.08 -5.99
N GLU A 302 36.46 -22.02 -7.23
CA GLU A 302 35.62 -21.88 -8.43
C GLU A 302 34.65 -23.05 -8.60
N VAL A 303 35.10 -24.29 -8.37
CA VAL A 303 34.22 -25.48 -8.42
C VAL A 303 33.14 -25.42 -7.35
N LYS A 304 33.47 -25.00 -6.11
CA LYS A 304 32.47 -24.82 -5.04
C LYS A 304 31.42 -23.78 -5.42
N ASN A 305 31.86 -22.64 -5.98
CA ASN A 305 30.96 -21.58 -6.42
C ASN A 305 30.04 -22.04 -7.56
N LEU A 306 30.58 -22.74 -8.56
CA LEU A 306 29.77 -23.29 -9.66
C LEU A 306 28.79 -24.36 -9.18
N THR A 307 29.18 -25.18 -8.21
CA THR A 307 28.29 -26.19 -7.60
C THR A 307 27.14 -25.51 -6.86
N LEU A 308 27.42 -24.45 -6.10
CA LEU A 308 26.39 -23.67 -5.42
C LEU A 308 25.41 -23.01 -6.40
N GLN A 309 25.92 -22.45 -7.51
CA GLN A 309 25.07 -21.89 -8.57
C GLN A 309 24.19 -22.96 -9.23
N LEU A 310 24.74 -24.16 -9.50
CA LEU A 310 23.98 -25.27 -10.06
C LEU A 310 22.85 -25.72 -9.11
N GLU A 311 23.12 -25.77 -7.81
CA GLU A 311 22.14 -26.14 -6.79
C GLU A 311 21.03 -25.08 -6.67
N GLN A 312 21.38 -23.80 -6.72
CA GLN A 312 20.41 -22.70 -6.77
C GLN A 312 19.51 -22.78 -8.01
N GLU A 313 20.07 -23.00 -9.20
CA GLU A 313 19.28 -23.13 -10.43
C GLU A 313 18.40 -24.40 -10.43
N SER A 314 18.89 -25.51 -9.86
CA SER A 314 18.09 -26.71 -9.66
C SER A 314 16.88 -26.45 -8.74
N ASN A 315 17.08 -25.72 -7.65
CA ASN A 315 16.01 -25.37 -6.71
C ASN A 315 14.99 -24.40 -7.34
N LYS A 316 15.45 -23.39 -8.09
CA LYS A 316 14.56 -22.51 -8.86
C LYS A 316 13.72 -23.29 -9.87
N ARG A 317 14.33 -24.23 -10.60
CA ARG A 317 13.62 -25.09 -11.56
C ARG A 317 12.55 -25.94 -10.87
N LEU A 318 12.84 -26.47 -9.68
CA LEU A 318 11.89 -27.27 -8.91
C LEU A 318 10.69 -26.42 -8.44
N LEU A 319 10.93 -25.20 -7.98
CA LEU A 319 9.87 -24.25 -7.61
C LEU A 319 8.96 -23.94 -8.80
N LEU A 320 9.53 -23.55 -9.93
CA LEU A 320 8.77 -23.27 -11.17
C LEU A 320 7.97 -24.49 -11.65
N GLN A 321 8.53 -25.70 -11.51
CA GLN A 321 7.82 -26.93 -11.85
C GLN A 321 6.61 -27.18 -10.94
N ASN A 322 6.71 -26.86 -9.65
CA ASN A 322 5.61 -27.01 -8.70
C ASN A 322 4.52 -25.94 -8.92
N GLU A 323 4.92 -24.70 -9.24
CA GLU A 323 4.00 -23.64 -9.64
C GLU A 323 3.22 -24.03 -10.90
N LEU A 324 3.91 -24.52 -11.93
CA LEU A 324 3.27 -24.97 -13.17
C LEU A 324 2.25 -26.10 -12.93
N LYS A 325 2.56 -27.04 -12.03
CA LYS A 325 1.61 -28.10 -11.64
C LYS A 325 0.38 -27.54 -10.92
N THR A 326 0.58 -26.53 -10.07
CA THR A 326 -0.52 -25.89 -9.32
C THR A 326 -1.43 -25.13 -10.29
N GLN A 327 -0.86 -24.34 -11.20
CA GLN A 327 -1.60 -23.63 -12.25
C GLN A 327 -2.35 -24.60 -13.18
N ALA A 328 -1.75 -25.74 -13.53
CA ALA A 328 -2.43 -26.76 -14.33
C ALA A 328 -3.66 -27.33 -13.62
N PHE A 329 -3.56 -27.59 -12.31
CA PHE A 329 -4.69 -28.06 -11.50
C PHE A 329 -5.80 -27.00 -11.38
N GLU A 330 -5.44 -25.73 -11.17
CA GLU A 330 -6.39 -24.62 -11.14
C GLU A 330 -7.12 -24.44 -12.48
N ALA A 331 -6.40 -24.55 -13.60
CA ALA A 331 -6.99 -24.48 -14.94
C ALA A 331 -7.99 -25.62 -15.18
N ASP A 332 -7.69 -26.84 -14.71
CA ASP A 332 -8.61 -27.97 -14.81
C ASP A 332 -9.86 -27.77 -13.92
N ASN A 333 -9.69 -27.20 -12.73
CA ASN A 333 -10.80 -26.86 -11.83
C ASN A 333 -11.71 -25.78 -12.44
N LEU A 334 -11.12 -24.71 -13.00
CA LEU A 334 -11.85 -23.65 -13.70
C LEU A 334 -12.62 -24.19 -14.91
N LYS A 335 -12.02 -25.11 -15.69
CA LYS A 335 -12.75 -25.83 -16.77
C LYS A 335 -13.93 -26.65 -16.24
N GLY A 336 -13.80 -27.24 -15.05
CA GLY A 336 -14.89 -27.94 -14.38
C GLY A 336 -16.05 -27.00 -14.05
N LEU A 337 -15.75 -25.86 -13.42
CA LEU A 337 -16.72 -24.82 -13.08
C LEU A 337 -17.37 -24.21 -14.32
N GLU A 338 -16.60 -23.95 -15.37
CA GLU A 338 -17.13 -23.44 -16.64
C GLU A 338 -18.18 -24.39 -17.24
N LYS A 339 -17.91 -25.71 -17.19
CA LYS A 339 -18.88 -26.73 -17.66
C LYS A 339 -20.14 -26.73 -16.80
N GLN A 340 -20.00 -26.58 -15.48
CA GLN A 340 -21.15 -26.50 -14.57
C GLN A 340 -22.01 -25.27 -14.86
N MET A 341 -21.39 -24.09 -14.97
CA MET A 341 -22.11 -22.84 -15.28
C MET A 341 -22.80 -22.91 -16.63
N LYS A 342 -22.17 -23.54 -17.64
CA LYS A 342 -22.82 -23.80 -18.94
C LYS A 342 -24.06 -24.70 -18.81
N GLN A 343 -24.01 -25.72 -17.96
CA GLN A 343 -25.18 -26.56 -17.69
C GLN A 343 -26.29 -25.76 -16.98
N GLU A 344 -25.94 -24.95 -15.97
CA GLU A 344 -26.90 -24.10 -15.25
C GLU A 344 -27.56 -23.08 -16.19
N ILE A 345 -26.80 -22.40 -17.05
CA ILE A 345 -27.33 -21.48 -18.07
C ILE A 345 -28.33 -22.20 -18.97
N ASN A 346 -28.00 -23.41 -19.45
CA ASN A 346 -28.90 -24.17 -20.32
C ASN A 346 -30.19 -24.55 -19.58
N THR A 347 -30.12 -24.94 -18.31
CA THR A 347 -31.32 -25.23 -17.52
C THR A 347 -32.18 -23.99 -17.31
N LEU A 348 -31.57 -22.84 -17.01
CA LEU A 348 -32.29 -21.57 -16.85
C LEU A 348 -32.96 -21.11 -18.15
N LEU A 349 -32.28 -21.26 -19.29
CA LEU A 349 -32.86 -20.96 -20.60
C LEU A 349 -34.09 -21.84 -20.90
N GLU A 350 -34.05 -23.12 -20.51
CA GLU A 350 -35.21 -24.00 -20.69
C GLU A 350 -36.37 -23.62 -19.76
N THR A 351 -36.09 -23.29 -18.49
CA THR A 351 -37.14 -22.80 -17.57
C THR A 351 -37.76 -21.51 -18.06
N LYS A 352 -36.96 -20.59 -18.63
CA LYS A 352 -37.45 -19.36 -19.23
C LYS A 352 -38.42 -19.65 -20.38
N ARG A 353 -38.08 -20.58 -21.28
CA ARG A 353 -38.96 -20.97 -22.40
C ARG A 353 -40.29 -21.52 -21.91
N LEU A 354 -40.28 -22.34 -20.85
CA LEU A 354 -41.51 -22.87 -20.26
C LEU A 354 -42.39 -21.76 -19.68
N LEU A 355 -41.80 -20.80 -18.96
CA LEU A 355 -42.53 -19.66 -18.41
C LEU A 355 -43.10 -18.73 -19.51
N GLU A 356 -42.33 -18.49 -20.58
CA GLU A 356 -42.80 -17.72 -21.75
C GLU A 356 -44.01 -18.41 -22.41
N PHE A 357 -43.98 -19.75 -22.50
CA PHE A 357 -45.09 -20.53 -23.03
C PHE A 357 -46.33 -20.46 -22.13
N GLU A 358 -46.18 -20.60 -20.81
CA GLU A 358 -47.29 -20.46 -19.85
C GLU A 358 -47.91 -19.06 -19.89
N PHE A 359 -47.08 -18.01 -19.97
CA PHE A 359 -47.53 -16.63 -20.09
C PHE A 359 -48.36 -16.40 -21.37
N ALA A 360 -47.91 -16.95 -22.50
CA ALA A 360 -48.65 -16.89 -23.76
C ALA A 360 -50.02 -17.57 -23.67
N GLN A 361 -50.11 -18.71 -22.97
CA GLN A 361 -51.39 -19.39 -22.75
C GLN A 361 -52.35 -18.57 -21.89
N LEU A 362 -51.88 -18.00 -20.77
CA LEU A 362 -52.69 -17.14 -19.91
C LEU A 362 -53.20 -15.91 -20.64
N THR A 363 -52.35 -15.30 -21.48
CA THR A 363 -52.73 -14.16 -22.32
C THR A 363 -53.85 -14.53 -23.29
N LYS A 364 -53.78 -15.71 -23.92
CA LYS A 364 -54.83 -16.21 -24.81
C LYS A 364 -56.14 -16.46 -24.05
N GLN A 365 -56.08 -17.04 -22.86
CA GLN A 365 -57.25 -17.27 -22.01
C GLN A 365 -57.92 -15.95 -21.59
N TYR A 366 -57.12 -14.95 -21.21
CA TYR A 366 -57.62 -13.63 -20.84
C TYR A 366 -58.41 -12.97 -21.98
N ARG A 367 -57.87 -12.97 -23.20
CA ARG A 367 -58.57 -12.44 -24.39
C ARG A 367 -59.87 -13.19 -24.68
N GLY A 368 -59.90 -14.51 -24.47
CA GLY A 368 -61.13 -15.30 -24.63
C GLY A 368 -62.23 -14.88 -23.64
N ASN A 369 -61.87 -14.70 -22.37
CA ASN A 369 -62.82 -14.26 -21.34
C ASN A 369 -63.31 -12.82 -21.59
N GLU A 370 -62.43 -11.94 -22.07
CA GLU A 370 -62.78 -10.56 -22.43
C GLU A 370 -63.82 -10.51 -23.57
N GLY A 371 -63.69 -11.38 -24.57
CA GLY A 371 -64.68 -11.51 -25.64
C GLY A 371 -66.08 -11.93 -25.13
N GLN A 372 -66.13 -12.92 -24.24
CA GLN A 372 -67.38 -13.37 -23.63
C GLN A 372 -68.09 -12.27 -22.82
N MET A 373 -67.32 -11.45 -22.10
CA MET A 373 -67.86 -10.31 -21.36
C MET A 373 -68.49 -9.27 -22.28
N ARG A 374 -67.91 -9.05 -23.46
CA ARG A 374 -68.43 -8.11 -24.47
C ARG A 374 -69.74 -8.59 -25.09
N GLU A 375 -69.84 -9.87 -25.46
CA GLU A 375 -71.07 -10.44 -26.02
C GLU A 375 -72.27 -10.33 -25.05
N LEU A 376 -72.04 -10.52 -23.74
CA LEU A 376 -73.07 -10.35 -22.72
C LEU A 376 -73.52 -8.88 -22.59
N GLN A 377 -72.60 -7.94 -22.82
CA GLN A 377 -72.90 -6.52 -22.80
C GLN A 377 -73.72 -6.09 -24.02
N ASP A 378 -73.40 -6.61 -25.20
CA ASP A 378 -74.13 -6.34 -26.45
C ASP A 378 -75.56 -6.91 -26.40
N GLN A 379 -75.76 -8.09 -25.78
CA GLN A 379 -77.10 -8.67 -25.58
C GLN A 379 -77.99 -7.80 -24.69
N LEU A 380 -77.41 -7.19 -23.66
CA LEU A 380 -78.12 -6.28 -22.76
C LEU A 380 -78.52 -4.97 -23.46
N GLU A 381 -77.67 -4.47 -24.34
CA GLU A 381 -77.90 -3.23 -25.11
C GLU A 381 -78.99 -3.45 -26.19
N ALA A 382 -79.03 -4.63 -26.81
CA ALA A 382 -80.08 -5.00 -27.74
C ALA A 382 -81.48 -5.04 -27.10
N GLU A 383 -81.60 -5.47 -25.83
CA GLU A 383 -82.88 -5.45 -25.09
C GLU A 383 -83.37 -4.02 -24.77
N GLN A 384 -82.44 -3.07 -24.61
CA GLN A 384 -82.77 -1.65 -24.38
C GLN A 384 -83.30 -0.98 -25.66
N TYR A 385 -82.75 -1.35 -26.82
CA TYR A 385 -83.14 -0.78 -28.11
C TYR A 385 -84.57 -1.13 -28.57
N PHE A 386 -85.12 -2.29 -28.16
CA PHE A 386 -86.49 -2.69 -28.49
C PHE A 386 -87.58 -1.87 -27.74
N SER A 387 -87.21 -1.06 -26.75
CA SER A 387 -88.16 -0.27 -25.95
C SER A 387 -88.41 1.14 -26.50
N GLU A 388 -87.55 1.67 -27.37
CA GLU A 388 -87.62 3.08 -27.83
C GLU A 388 -88.20 3.26 -29.26
N GLU A 389 -88.45 2.19 -30.03
CA GLU A 389 -88.76 2.32 -31.48
C GLU A 389 -90.23 2.64 -31.86
N ILE A 390 -91.16 2.85 -30.89
CA ILE A 390 -92.60 3.00 -31.21
C ILE A 390 -93.13 4.46 -31.20
N GLU A 391 -92.49 5.44 -30.55
CA GLU A 391 -93.17 6.72 -30.29
C GLU A 391 -92.82 7.93 -31.20
N GLU A 392 -91.80 7.89 -32.07
CA GLU A 392 -91.26 9.15 -32.66
C GLU A 392 -91.09 9.19 -34.20
N LYS A 393 -91.89 8.47 -35.01
CA LYS A 393 -91.56 8.28 -36.44
C LYS A 393 -92.24 9.18 -37.50
N ASN A 394 -93.20 10.06 -37.19
CA ASN A 394 -94.10 10.58 -38.26
C ASN A 394 -94.29 12.10 -38.44
N ARG A 395 -93.48 12.99 -37.86
CA ARG A 395 -93.65 14.45 -38.10
C ARG A 395 -92.41 15.31 -38.36
N GLU A 396 -91.19 14.79 -38.21
CA GLU A 396 -89.96 15.61 -38.33
C GLU A 396 -89.27 15.59 -39.70
N ASN A 397 -89.61 14.66 -40.59
CA ASN A 397 -88.78 14.31 -41.76
C ASN A 397 -88.52 15.40 -42.82
N LEU A 398 -89.22 16.54 -42.81
CA LEU A 398 -89.00 17.60 -43.82
C LEU A 398 -88.24 18.84 -43.31
N LYS A 399 -88.18 19.06 -41.99
CA LYS A 399 -87.23 20.03 -41.38
C LYS A 399 -85.88 19.38 -41.09
N LYS A 400 -85.90 18.07 -40.77
CA LYS A 400 -84.71 17.22 -40.63
C LYS A 400 -83.74 17.39 -41.78
N ILE A 401 -84.21 17.44 -43.04
CA ILE A 401 -83.31 17.44 -44.21
C ILE A 401 -82.42 18.69 -44.31
N GLN A 402 -82.89 19.87 -43.90
CA GLN A 402 -82.07 21.10 -43.92
C GLN A 402 -81.18 21.22 -42.67
N GLU A 403 -81.66 20.81 -41.50
CA GLU A 403 -80.85 20.71 -40.28
C GLU A 403 -79.73 19.68 -40.47
N LEU A 404 -80.02 18.51 -41.05
CA LEU A 404 -79.06 17.46 -41.41
C LEU A 404 -77.98 17.94 -42.40
N GLN A 405 -78.29 18.90 -43.28
CA GLN A 405 -77.28 19.49 -44.16
C GLN A 405 -76.31 20.41 -43.41
N SER A 406 -76.80 21.23 -42.49
CA SER A 406 -75.93 22.05 -41.63
C SER A 406 -75.15 21.21 -40.61
N GLU A 407 -75.79 20.17 -40.06
CA GLU A 407 -75.16 19.20 -39.17
C GLU A 407 -74.09 18.42 -39.91
N LYS A 408 -74.32 18.01 -41.17
CA LYS A 408 -73.31 17.36 -42.01
C LYS A 408 -72.07 18.22 -42.19
N GLU A 409 -72.21 19.53 -42.43
CA GLU A 409 -71.07 20.44 -42.56
C GLU A 409 -70.32 20.58 -41.22
N THR A 410 -71.03 20.70 -40.10
CA THR A 410 -70.38 20.74 -38.78
C THR A 410 -69.71 19.41 -38.40
N LEU A 411 -70.32 18.27 -38.72
CA LEU A 411 -69.76 16.94 -38.49
C LEU A 411 -68.54 16.70 -39.39
N ALA A 412 -68.54 17.22 -40.62
CA ALA A 412 -67.35 17.18 -41.48
C ALA A 412 -66.18 17.96 -40.85
N THR A 413 -66.42 19.18 -40.34
CA THR A 413 -65.36 19.93 -39.64
C THR A 413 -64.89 19.26 -38.34
N GLN A 414 -65.78 18.57 -37.62
CA GLN A 414 -65.41 17.80 -36.43
C GLN A 414 -64.62 16.54 -36.79
N LEU A 415 -64.91 15.92 -37.93
CA LEU A 415 -64.19 14.76 -38.45
C LEU A 415 -62.78 15.16 -38.90
N ASP A 416 -62.60 16.26 -39.63
CA ASP A 416 -61.28 16.80 -39.97
C ASP A 416 -60.45 17.12 -38.72
N LEU A 417 -61.09 17.68 -37.67
CA LEU A 417 -60.42 17.95 -36.40
C LEU A 417 -60.06 16.66 -35.64
N ALA A 418 -60.91 15.63 -35.71
CA ALA A 418 -60.64 14.33 -35.10
C ALA A 418 -59.52 13.59 -35.84
N GLU A 419 -59.47 13.70 -37.17
CA GLU A 419 -58.45 13.10 -38.03
C GLU A 419 -57.09 13.74 -37.77
N THR A 420 -57.00 15.08 -37.79
CA THR A 420 -55.77 15.80 -37.42
C THR A 420 -55.31 15.50 -35.99
N LYS A 421 -56.25 15.29 -35.06
CA LYS A 421 -55.92 14.85 -33.70
C LYS A 421 -55.39 13.42 -33.66
N ALA A 422 -56.00 12.50 -34.39
CA ALA A 422 -55.55 11.11 -34.51
C ALA A 422 -54.16 11.01 -35.15
N GLU A 423 -53.90 11.78 -36.22
CA GLU A 423 -52.59 11.89 -36.86
C GLU A 423 -51.54 12.44 -35.88
N SER A 424 -51.88 13.48 -35.11
CA SER A 424 -50.98 14.03 -34.10
C SER A 424 -50.68 13.04 -32.98
N GLU A 425 -51.66 12.22 -32.58
CA GLU A 425 -51.50 11.19 -31.57
C GLU A 425 -50.68 10.00 -32.10
N GLN A 426 -50.87 9.61 -33.36
CA GLN A 426 -50.06 8.57 -34.01
C GLN A 426 -48.59 9.01 -34.11
N LEU A 427 -48.33 10.27 -34.48
CA LEU A 427 -46.99 10.84 -34.48
C LEU A 427 -46.38 10.86 -33.08
N ALA A 428 -47.15 11.28 -32.06
CA ALA A 428 -46.69 11.28 -30.67
C ALA A 428 -46.37 9.87 -30.17
N ARG A 429 -47.17 8.86 -30.52
CA ARG A 429 -46.89 7.46 -30.20
C ARG A 429 -45.63 6.95 -30.89
N GLY A 430 -45.44 7.26 -32.17
CA GLY A 430 -44.22 6.89 -32.90
C GLY A 430 -42.95 7.47 -32.27
N LEU A 431 -42.98 8.74 -31.86
CA LEU A 431 -41.87 9.38 -31.14
C LEU A 431 -41.60 8.73 -29.77
N LEU A 432 -42.65 8.34 -29.04
CA LEU A 432 -42.51 7.64 -27.75
C LEU A 432 -41.94 6.22 -27.93
N GLU A 433 -42.35 5.51 -28.96
CA GLU A 433 -41.83 4.18 -29.30
C GLU A 433 -40.35 4.23 -29.69
N GLU A 434 -39.95 5.22 -30.48
CA GLU A 434 -38.55 5.45 -30.84
C GLU A 434 -37.69 5.78 -29.60
N GLN A 435 -38.16 6.68 -28.73
CA GLN A 435 -37.48 6.97 -27.47
C GLN A 435 -37.37 5.74 -26.55
N TYR A 436 -38.43 4.92 -26.46
CA TYR A 436 -38.40 3.69 -25.68
C TYR A 436 -37.40 2.67 -26.25
N PHE A 437 -37.31 2.56 -27.58
CA PHE A 437 -36.34 1.70 -28.25
C PHE A 437 -34.90 2.18 -27.99
N GLU A 438 -34.63 3.48 -28.09
CA GLU A 438 -33.34 4.08 -27.77
C GLU A 438 -32.93 3.83 -26.31
N LEU A 439 -33.83 4.08 -25.36
CA LEU A 439 -33.61 3.81 -23.93
C LEU A 439 -33.33 2.32 -23.67
N THR A 440 -34.04 1.43 -24.35
CA THR A 440 -33.82 -0.02 -24.24
C THR A 440 -32.45 -0.42 -24.77
N GLN A 441 -32.00 0.17 -25.88
CA GLN A 441 -30.66 -0.06 -26.43
C GLN A 441 -29.56 0.50 -25.52
N GLU A 442 -29.74 1.68 -24.95
CA GLU A 442 -28.76 2.28 -24.05
C GLU A 442 -28.66 1.49 -22.73
N SER A 443 -29.78 1.02 -22.19
CA SER A 443 -29.81 0.09 -21.05
C SER A 443 -29.07 -1.21 -21.34
N LYS A 444 -29.24 -1.82 -22.52
CA LYS A 444 -28.49 -3.02 -22.93
C LYS A 444 -26.98 -2.74 -23.03
N LYS A 445 -26.58 -1.60 -23.59
CA LYS A 445 -25.17 -1.18 -23.68
C LYS A 445 -24.58 -0.88 -22.30
N ALA A 446 -25.33 -0.24 -21.41
CA ALA A 446 -24.93 0.02 -20.03
C ALA A 446 -24.76 -1.29 -19.23
N ALA A 447 -25.70 -2.23 -19.38
CA ALA A 447 -25.59 -3.56 -18.79
C ALA A 447 -24.37 -4.34 -19.31
N SER A 448 -24.05 -4.22 -20.60
CA SER A 448 -22.84 -4.83 -21.17
C SER A 448 -21.56 -4.20 -20.60
N ARG A 449 -21.50 -2.87 -20.47
CA ARG A 449 -20.38 -2.16 -19.86
C ARG A 449 -20.19 -2.55 -18.39
N ASN A 450 -21.26 -2.61 -17.62
CA ASN A 450 -21.20 -3.04 -16.22
C ASN A 450 -20.74 -4.51 -16.10
N ARG A 451 -21.20 -5.42 -16.98
CA ARG A 451 -20.71 -6.80 -17.00
C ARG A 451 -19.20 -6.86 -17.27
N GLN A 452 -18.70 -6.09 -18.23
CA GLN A 452 -17.27 -6.03 -18.51
C GLN A 452 -16.49 -5.46 -17.32
N GLU A 453 -16.97 -4.38 -16.71
CA GLU A 453 -16.33 -3.76 -15.54
C GLU A 453 -16.27 -4.71 -14.33
N ILE A 454 -17.30 -5.53 -14.13
CA ILE A 454 -17.30 -6.59 -13.10
C ILE A 454 -16.22 -7.62 -13.42
N THR A 455 -16.19 -8.14 -14.65
CA THR A 455 -15.17 -9.09 -15.09
C THR A 455 -13.75 -8.55 -14.92
N ASP A 456 -13.51 -7.28 -15.26
CA ASP A 456 -12.19 -6.65 -15.13
C ASP A 456 -11.80 -6.46 -13.65
N LYS A 457 -12.77 -6.15 -12.78
CA LYS A 457 -12.57 -6.09 -11.32
C LYS A 457 -12.28 -7.47 -10.75
N ASP A 458 -12.97 -8.52 -11.21
CA ASP A 458 -12.73 -9.89 -10.77
C ASP A 458 -11.32 -10.37 -11.15
N HIS A 459 -10.87 -10.10 -12.39
CA HIS A 459 -9.48 -10.37 -12.79
C HIS A 459 -8.46 -9.62 -11.93
N THR A 460 -8.76 -8.37 -11.56
CA THR A 460 -7.89 -7.56 -10.70
C THR A 460 -7.86 -8.12 -9.28
N LEU A 461 -9.01 -8.55 -8.75
CA LEU A 461 -9.12 -9.21 -7.44
C LEU A 461 -8.31 -10.50 -7.41
N SER A 462 -8.46 -11.38 -8.41
CA SER A 462 -7.68 -12.63 -8.48
C SER A 462 -6.18 -12.37 -8.53
N ARG A 463 -5.70 -11.37 -9.29
CA ARG A 463 -4.29 -10.97 -9.25
C ARG A 463 -3.85 -10.49 -7.88
N LEU A 464 -4.68 -9.68 -7.20
CA LEU A 464 -4.36 -9.20 -5.86
C LEU A 464 -4.33 -10.36 -4.85
N GLU A 465 -5.26 -11.30 -4.95
CA GLU A 465 -5.31 -12.51 -4.11
C GLU A 465 -4.08 -13.40 -4.33
N GLU A 466 -3.67 -13.62 -5.58
CA GLU A 466 -2.43 -14.34 -5.92
C GLU A 466 -1.20 -13.64 -5.32
N THR A 467 -1.09 -12.31 -5.45
CA THR A 467 0.03 -11.57 -4.86
C THR A 467 0.01 -11.61 -3.34
N ASN A 468 -1.16 -11.56 -2.70
CA ASN A 468 -1.30 -11.64 -1.26
C ASN A 468 -0.94 -13.05 -0.74
N SER A 469 -1.35 -14.09 -1.46
CA SER A 469 -0.97 -15.49 -1.20
C SER A 469 0.55 -15.70 -1.30
N MET A 470 1.18 -15.12 -2.33
CA MET A 470 2.64 -15.17 -2.51
C MET A 470 3.39 -14.42 -1.39
N LEU A 471 2.97 -13.19 -1.05
CA LEU A 471 3.56 -12.44 0.06
C LEU A 471 3.40 -13.16 1.40
N THR A 472 2.28 -13.85 1.61
CA THR A 472 2.05 -14.67 2.81
C THR A 472 3.05 -15.82 2.89
N LYS A 473 3.30 -16.52 1.77
CA LYS A 473 4.32 -17.59 1.69
C LYS A 473 5.72 -17.04 1.93
N ASP A 474 6.06 -15.88 1.38
CA ASP A 474 7.36 -15.24 1.59
C ASP A 474 7.58 -14.86 3.05
N ILE A 475 6.55 -14.32 3.72
CA ILE A 475 6.59 -14.04 5.17
C ILE A 475 6.84 -15.34 5.96
N GLU A 476 6.19 -16.44 5.58
CA GLU A 476 6.33 -17.73 6.25
C GLU A 476 7.72 -18.35 6.04
N LEU A 477 8.29 -18.21 4.84
CA LEU A 477 9.68 -18.58 4.53
C LEU A 477 10.68 -17.75 5.35
N LEU A 478 10.54 -16.42 5.35
CA LEU A 478 11.40 -15.52 6.13
C LEU A 478 11.30 -15.81 7.63
N ARG A 479 10.12 -16.18 8.13
CA ARG A 479 9.94 -16.61 9.52
C ARG A 479 10.72 -17.90 9.80
N LYS A 480 10.64 -18.89 8.91
CA LYS A 480 11.37 -20.16 9.05
C LYS A 480 12.88 -19.96 8.98
N GLU A 481 13.36 -19.12 8.07
CA GLU A 481 14.79 -18.77 7.99
C GLU A 481 15.28 -18.05 9.24
N ASN A 482 14.48 -17.13 9.80
CA ASN A 482 14.78 -16.49 11.08
C ASN A 482 14.83 -17.50 12.24
N GLU A 483 13.90 -18.45 12.30
CA GLU A 483 13.92 -19.52 13.30
C GLU A 483 15.17 -20.40 13.14
N GLU A 484 15.54 -20.78 11.91
CA GLU A 484 16.76 -21.56 11.64
C GLU A 484 18.06 -20.80 12.00
N ILE A 485 18.14 -19.51 11.67
CA ILE A 485 19.28 -18.65 12.04
C ILE A 485 19.37 -18.52 13.56
N THR A 486 18.23 -18.31 14.22
CA THR A 486 18.16 -18.23 15.69
C THR A 486 18.62 -19.54 16.33
N ASP A 487 18.23 -20.69 15.79
CA ASP A 487 18.66 -22.00 16.27
C ASP A 487 20.15 -22.25 16.02
N LYS A 488 20.68 -21.83 14.87
CA LYS A 488 22.13 -21.90 14.59
C LYS A 488 22.92 -21.02 15.56
N MET A 489 22.44 -19.81 15.84
CA MET A 489 23.04 -18.90 16.84
C MET A 489 23.05 -19.54 18.24
N ARG A 490 21.92 -20.12 18.67
CA ARG A 490 21.82 -20.82 19.95
C ARG A 490 22.80 -21.99 20.06
N LYS A 491 22.90 -22.83 19.01
CA LYS A 491 23.85 -23.96 18.98
C LYS A 491 25.30 -23.47 19.04
N ALA A 492 25.65 -22.42 18.30
CA ALA A 492 26.99 -21.85 18.33
C ALA A 492 27.34 -21.27 19.72
N GLU A 493 26.38 -20.65 20.42
CA GLU A 493 26.56 -20.19 21.79
C GLU A 493 26.75 -21.36 22.78
N GLU A 494 26.00 -22.45 22.62
CA GLU A 494 26.14 -23.66 23.44
C GLU A 494 27.50 -24.34 23.24
N GLU A 495 27.95 -24.49 21.98
CA GLU A 495 29.29 -25.00 21.65
C GLU A 495 30.40 -24.11 22.23
N TYR A 496 30.26 -22.79 22.13
CA TYR A 496 31.21 -21.85 22.73
C TYR A 496 31.28 -22.00 24.25
N LYS A 497 30.14 -22.16 24.92
CA LYS A 497 30.08 -22.40 26.37
C LYS A 497 30.77 -23.70 26.76
N LEU A 498 30.51 -24.79 26.05
CA LEU A 498 31.16 -26.10 26.29
C LEU A 498 32.68 -26.00 26.11
N LYS A 499 33.15 -25.33 25.05
CA LYS A 499 34.58 -25.14 24.79
C LYS A 499 35.26 -24.30 25.88
N LYS A 500 34.60 -23.24 26.35
CA LYS A 500 35.02 -22.43 27.51
C LYS A 500 35.09 -23.27 28.79
N GLU A 501 34.11 -24.11 29.02
CA GLU A 501 34.06 -24.97 30.21
C GLU A 501 35.16 -26.04 30.19
N GLU A 502 35.45 -26.60 29.02
CA GLU A 502 36.57 -27.53 28.82
C GLU A 502 37.93 -26.86 29.01
N GLU A 503 38.14 -25.65 28.48
CA GLU A 503 39.33 -24.84 28.76
C GLU A 503 39.51 -24.57 30.27
N ILE A 504 38.43 -24.22 30.97
CA ILE A 504 38.43 -24.02 32.42
C ILE A 504 38.80 -25.32 33.16
N ASN A 505 38.28 -26.46 32.70
CA ASN A 505 38.57 -27.76 33.31
C ASN A 505 40.03 -28.18 33.11
N ILE A 506 40.60 -27.94 31.93
CA ILE A 506 42.04 -28.13 31.66
C ILE A 506 42.87 -27.24 32.59
N LEU A 507 42.49 -25.96 32.73
CA LEU A 507 43.18 -25.02 33.62
C LEU A 507 43.13 -25.49 35.08
N LYS A 508 41.96 -25.93 35.56
CA LYS A 508 41.77 -26.49 36.90
C LYS A 508 42.67 -27.69 37.12
N ALA A 509 42.69 -28.65 36.20
CA ALA A 509 43.54 -29.83 36.30
C ALA A 509 45.04 -29.48 36.36
N ALA A 510 45.48 -28.47 35.59
CA ALA A 510 46.85 -27.97 35.63
C ALA A 510 47.19 -27.32 36.99
N PHE A 511 46.29 -26.51 37.55
CA PHE A 511 46.47 -25.93 38.88
C PHE A 511 46.48 -26.98 39.99
N GLU A 512 45.62 -27.99 39.91
CA GLU A 512 45.58 -29.13 40.84
C GLU A 512 46.92 -29.87 40.83
N LYS A 513 47.48 -30.12 39.64
CA LYS A 513 48.80 -30.75 39.47
C LYS A 513 49.91 -29.90 40.07
N ASN A 514 49.91 -28.59 39.84
CA ASN A 514 50.88 -27.66 40.42
C ASN A 514 50.78 -27.59 41.95
N ILE A 515 49.56 -27.62 42.51
CA ILE A 515 49.36 -27.67 43.95
C ILE A 515 49.91 -28.97 44.53
N ASN A 516 49.71 -30.11 43.84
CA ASN A 516 50.26 -31.39 44.28
C ASN A 516 51.78 -31.45 44.20
N THR A 517 52.41 -30.91 43.16
CA THR A 517 53.88 -30.83 43.08
C THR A 517 54.44 -29.93 44.19
N GLU A 518 53.85 -28.76 44.41
CA GLU A 518 54.19 -27.87 45.53
C GLU A 518 54.02 -28.54 46.89
N ARG A 519 52.91 -29.26 47.11
CA ARG A 519 52.69 -30.04 48.34
C ARG A 519 53.79 -31.08 48.52
N THR A 520 54.17 -31.80 47.45
CA THR A 520 55.23 -32.81 47.49
C THR A 520 56.59 -32.20 47.82
N LEU A 521 56.95 -31.08 47.18
CA LEU A 521 58.19 -30.35 47.45
C LEU A 521 58.23 -29.79 48.88
N LYS A 522 57.11 -29.25 49.38
CA LYS A 522 57.01 -28.81 50.78
C LYS A 522 57.18 -29.96 51.75
N THR A 523 56.54 -31.11 51.50
CA THR A 523 56.73 -32.32 52.32
C THR A 523 58.19 -32.78 52.29
N GLN A 524 58.86 -32.78 51.13
CA GLN A 524 60.28 -33.09 51.02
C GLN A 524 61.16 -32.10 51.79
N ALA A 525 60.88 -30.80 51.70
CA ALA A 525 61.60 -29.75 52.43
C ALA A 525 61.41 -29.88 53.95
N VAL A 526 60.20 -30.18 54.42
CA VAL A 526 59.89 -30.45 55.82
C VAL A 526 60.62 -31.70 56.30
N ASN A 527 60.63 -32.78 55.52
CA ASN A 527 61.38 -34.01 55.85
C ASN A 527 62.89 -33.76 55.89
N LYS A 528 63.43 -32.95 54.96
CA LYS A 528 64.84 -32.54 54.95
C LYS A 528 65.19 -31.68 56.17
N LEU A 529 64.30 -30.75 56.55
CA LEU A 529 64.45 -29.94 57.75
C LEU A 529 64.37 -30.79 59.02
N ALA A 530 63.48 -31.77 59.07
CA ALA A 530 63.40 -32.73 60.18
C ALA A 530 64.70 -33.58 60.26
N GLU A 531 65.27 -33.98 59.13
CA GLU A 531 66.56 -34.67 59.07
C GLU A 531 67.71 -33.78 59.56
N ILE A 532 67.75 -32.51 59.15
CA ILE A 532 68.75 -31.53 59.58
C ILE A 532 68.60 -31.18 61.07
N MET A 533 67.37 -31.01 61.56
CA MET A 533 67.09 -30.76 62.98
C MET A 533 67.49 -31.95 63.87
N ASN A 534 67.42 -33.18 63.36
CA ASN A 534 67.84 -34.39 64.07
C ASN A 534 69.36 -34.65 64.00
N ARG A 535 70.11 -33.91 63.17
CA ARG A 535 71.58 -33.91 63.19
C ARG A 535 72.07 -32.86 64.18
N LYS A 536 72.37 -33.28 65.41
CA LYS A 536 73.05 -32.45 66.41
C LYS A 536 74.53 -32.27 66.04
N ASP A 537 74.89 -31.25 65.25
CA ASP A 537 76.25 -30.69 65.22
C ASP A 537 76.32 -29.24 64.66
N PHE A 538 76.75 -28.34 65.56
CA PHE A 538 77.52 -27.10 65.41
C PHE A 538 77.07 -25.84 64.62
N LYS A 539 76.84 -24.79 65.43
CA LYS A 539 77.44 -23.42 65.46
C LYS A 539 77.46 -22.51 64.20
N ILE A 540 76.65 -21.45 64.32
CA ILE A 540 76.87 -20.00 64.03
C ILE A 540 77.90 -19.63 62.96
N ASP A 541 77.44 -18.99 61.85
CA ASP A 541 77.86 -17.61 61.56
C ASP A 541 76.99 -16.85 60.55
N ARG A 542 76.82 -15.55 60.82
CA ARG A 542 76.09 -14.59 59.97
C ARG A 542 76.91 -14.25 58.72
N LYS A 543 76.38 -14.44 57.50
CA LYS A 543 76.60 -13.51 56.36
C LYS A 543 75.73 -13.77 55.11
N LYS A 544 75.06 -12.68 54.70
CA LYS A 544 74.63 -12.22 53.36
C LYS A 544 73.69 -13.10 52.53
N ALA A 545 72.46 -12.59 52.35
CA ALA A 545 71.53 -12.98 51.31
C ALA A 545 72.19 -12.90 49.92
N ASN A 546 71.97 -13.93 49.11
CA ASN A 546 72.50 -14.06 47.75
C ASN A 546 71.96 -12.93 46.86
N THR A 547 72.77 -11.89 46.66
CA THR A 547 72.47 -10.68 45.89
C THR A 547 72.05 -10.99 44.44
N GLN A 548 72.39 -12.18 43.92
CA GLN A 548 72.07 -12.59 42.55
C GLN A 548 70.63 -13.06 42.37
N ASP A 549 70.04 -13.74 43.38
CA ASP A 549 68.66 -14.24 43.31
C ASP A 549 67.64 -13.11 43.53
N LEU A 550 67.98 -12.15 44.40
CA LEU A 550 67.16 -10.95 44.58
C LEU A 550 67.09 -10.14 43.27
N ARG A 551 68.23 -9.99 42.57
CA ARG A 551 68.31 -9.33 41.26
C ARG A 551 67.53 -10.06 40.17
N LYS A 552 67.45 -11.40 40.20
CA LYS A 552 66.62 -12.18 39.27
C LYS A 552 65.13 -11.96 39.54
N LYS A 553 64.71 -12.05 40.80
CA LYS A 553 63.30 -11.81 41.17
C LYS A 553 62.87 -10.36 40.97
N GLU A 554 63.76 -9.38 41.17
CA GLU A 554 63.48 -7.98 40.82
C GLU A 554 63.31 -7.79 39.31
N LYS A 555 64.09 -8.48 38.47
CA LYS A 555 63.91 -8.44 37.00
C LYS A 555 62.59 -9.08 36.58
N GLU A 556 62.24 -10.22 37.16
CA GLU A 556 61.01 -10.93 36.86
C GLU A 556 59.76 -10.17 37.37
N ASN A 557 59.85 -9.55 38.55
CA ASN A 557 58.78 -8.69 39.08
C ASN A 557 58.58 -7.43 38.22
N ARG A 558 59.68 -6.80 37.75
CA ARG A 558 59.60 -5.70 36.77
C ARG A 558 58.97 -6.15 35.45
N LYS A 559 59.28 -7.36 34.99
CA LYS A 559 58.68 -7.93 33.77
C LYS A 559 57.18 -8.16 33.93
N LEU A 560 56.75 -8.79 35.03
CA LEU A 560 55.34 -9.03 35.33
C LEU A 560 54.56 -7.72 35.55
N GLN A 561 55.17 -6.70 36.16
CA GLN A 561 54.56 -5.37 36.26
C GLN A 561 54.37 -4.71 34.89
N LEU A 562 55.32 -4.92 33.97
CA LEU A 562 55.21 -4.40 32.61
C LEU A 562 54.10 -5.11 31.82
N GLU A 563 54.00 -6.44 31.93
CA GLU A 563 52.94 -7.25 31.31
C GLU A 563 51.55 -6.90 31.89
N LEU A 564 51.44 -6.72 33.21
CA LEU A 564 50.21 -6.28 33.86
C LEU A 564 49.77 -4.88 33.40
N ASN A 565 50.73 -3.95 33.24
CA ASN A 565 50.43 -2.62 32.73
C ASN A 565 50.00 -2.66 31.26
N GLN A 566 50.66 -3.48 30.43
CA GLN A 566 50.26 -3.69 29.04
C GLN A 566 48.83 -4.25 28.94
N GLU A 567 48.45 -5.22 29.77
CA GLU A 567 47.08 -5.74 29.74
C GLU A 567 46.04 -4.75 30.27
N ARG A 568 46.37 -3.95 31.28
CA ARG A 568 45.52 -2.83 31.71
C ARG A 568 45.33 -1.81 30.60
N GLU A 569 46.38 -1.51 29.84
CA GLU A 569 46.31 -0.55 28.74
C GLU A 569 45.49 -1.08 27.56
N LYS A 570 45.63 -2.36 27.21
CA LYS A 570 44.76 -3.03 26.23
C LYS A 570 43.30 -3.06 26.65
N PHE A 571 43.01 -3.38 27.92
CA PHE A 571 41.65 -3.36 28.44
C PHE A 571 41.06 -1.95 28.42
N ASN A 572 41.84 -0.94 28.83
CA ASN A 572 41.41 0.46 28.76
C ASN A 572 41.13 0.91 27.31
N GLN A 573 41.97 0.51 26.34
CA GLN A 573 41.72 0.79 24.93
C GLN A 573 40.43 0.13 24.43
N MET A 574 40.14 -1.11 24.84
CA MET A 574 38.90 -1.80 24.50
C MET A 574 37.67 -1.11 25.10
N VAL A 575 37.74 -0.68 26.37
CA VAL A 575 36.66 0.07 27.03
C VAL A 575 36.41 1.40 26.33
N VAL A 576 37.46 2.14 25.96
CA VAL A 576 37.34 3.40 25.22
C VAL A 576 36.74 3.16 23.83
N LYS A 577 37.13 2.08 23.15
CA LYS A 577 36.56 1.70 21.85
C LYS A 577 35.06 1.42 21.95
N HIS A 578 34.64 0.57 22.88
CA HIS A 578 33.21 0.27 23.07
C HIS A 578 32.41 1.48 23.55
N GLN A 579 33.00 2.35 24.38
CA GLN A 579 32.36 3.60 24.78
C GLN A 579 32.17 4.55 23.59
N LYS A 580 33.13 4.59 22.67
CA LYS A 580 33.04 5.36 21.44
C LYS A 580 31.97 4.79 20.50
N GLU A 581 31.96 3.47 20.29
CA GLU A 581 30.94 2.77 19.49
C GLU A 581 29.52 3.01 20.04
N LEU A 582 29.34 2.94 21.36
CA LEU A 582 28.06 3.27 22.00
C LEU A 582 27.62 4.72 21.76
N ASN A 583 28.55 5.67 21.84
CA ASN A 583 28.25 7.08 21.57
C ASN A 583 27.90 7.31 20.10
N GLU A 584 28.58 6.63 19.16
CA GLU A 584 28.27 6.67 17.73
C GLU A 584 26.89 6.09 17.43
N MET A 585 26.55 4.93 18.01
CA MET A 585 25.22 4.33 17.86
C MET A 585 24.11 5.21 18.44
N GLN A 586 24.38 5.88 19.57
CA GLN A 586 23.42 6.80 20.19
C GLN A 586 23.24 8.08 19.37
N ALA A 587 24.30 8.58 18.72
CA ALA A 587 24.21 9.69 17.78
C ALA A 587 23.37 9.30 16.55
N GLN A 588 23.61 8.12 15.97
CA GLN A 588 22.82 7.60 14.84
C GLN A 588 21.33 7.45 15.18
N LEU A 589 21.01 6.94 16.37
CA LEU A 589 19.62 6.83 16.81
C LEU A 589 18.91 8.19 16.92
N VAL A 590 19.64 9.22 17.37
CA VAL A 590 19.11 10.59 17.44
C VAL A 590 18.89 11.15 16.03
N GLU A 591 19.85 10.94 15.12
CA GLU A 591 19.74 11.35 13.71
C GLU A 591 18.53 10.68 13.02
N GLU A 592 18.36 9.37 13.20
CA GLU A 592 17.19 8.63 12.68
C GLU A 592 15.87 9.12 13.28
N CYS A 593 15.85 9.42 14.58
CA CYS A 593 14.67 9.98 15.23
C CYS A 593 14.33 11.38 14.68
N THR A 594 15.34 12.21 14.42
CA THR A 594 15.13 13.51 13.77
C THR A 594 14.63 13.36 12.35
N HIS A 595 15.22 12.44 11.57
CA HIS A 595 14.82 12.18 10.18
C HIS A 595 13.38 11.64 10.08
N LYS A 596 13.00 10.71 10.96
CA LYS A 596 11.62 10.20 11.04
C LYS A 596 10.61 11.32 11.31
N ASN A 597 10.92 12.24 12.22
CA ASN A 597 10.03 13.37 12.51
C ASN A 597 9.91 14.31 11.30
N GLU A 598 11.00 14.60 10.59
CA GLU A 598 10.99 15.40 9.36
C GLU A 598 10.11 14.76 8.28
N LEU A 599 10.27 13.45 8.03
CA LEU A 599 9.43 12.72 7.08
C LEU A 599 7.95 12.74 7.46
N GLN A 600 7.63 12.60 8.75
CA GLN A 600 6.25 12.70 9.23
C GLN A 600 5.66 14.11 9.00
N MET A 601 6.48 15.14 9.15
CA MET A 601 6.09 16.53 8.90
C MET A 601 5.87 16.79 7.40
N GLN A 602 6.72 16.24 6.54
CA GLN A 602 6.56 16.31 5.09
C GLN A 602 5.32 15.57 4.59
N LEU A 603 5.07 14.36 5.11
CA LEU A 603 3.87 13.58 4.77
C LEU A 603 2.59 14.37 5.06
N ALA A 604 2.52 15.02 6.22
CA ALA A 604 1.36 15.84 6.58
C ALA A 604 1.16 17.06 5.66
N SER A 605 2.23 17.65 5.12
CA SER A 605 2.15 18.70 4.11
C SER A 605 1.64 18.15 2.78
N LYS A 606 2.21 17.03 2.30
CA LYS A 606 1.81 16.40 1.04
C LYS A 606 0.36 15.89 1.08
N GLU A 607 -0.11 15.40 2.23
CA GLU A 607 -1.52 15.08 2.44
C GLU A 607 -2.45 16.29 2.22
N SER A 608 -2.05 17.48 2.69
CA SER A 608 -2.82 18.70 2.45
C SER A 608 -2.81 19.12 0.97
N ASP A 609 -1.70 18.92 0.26
CA ASP A 609 -1.61 19.26 -1.16
C ASP A 609 -2.46 18.31 -2.02
N ILE A 610 -2.48 17.02 -1.68
CA ILE A 610 -3.37 16.03 -2.30
C ILE A 610 -4.84 16.42 -2.10
N GLU A 611 -5.21 16.83 -0.89
CA GLU A 611 -6.56 17.31 -0.60
C GLU A 611 -6.93 18.54 -1.42
N GLN A 612 -5.99 19.49 -1.60
CA GLN A 612 -6.19 20.66 -2.45
C GLN A 612 -6.37 20.26 -3.93
N LEU A 613 -5.55 19.34 -4.45
CA LEU A 613 -5.66 18.89 -5.83
C LEU A 613 -7.00 18.17 -6.05
N ARG A 614 -7.47 17.38 -5.07
CA ARG A 614 -8.80 16.77 -5.09
C ARG A 614 -9.92 17.81 -5.10
N ALA A 615 -9.83 18.86 -4.27
CA ALA A 615 -10.81 19.95 -4.25
C ALA A 615 -10.82 20.74 -5.57
N LYS A 616 -9.65 21.09 -6.12
CA LYS A 616 -9.54 21.76 -7.42
C LYS A 616 -10.06 20.92 -8.58
N LEU A 617 -9.87 19.60 -8.53
CA LEU A 617 -10.44 18.68 -9.52
C LEU A 617 -11.96 18.64 -9.45
N LEU A 618 -12.54 18.75 -8.24
CA LEU A 618 -13.98 18.85 -8.02
C LEU A 618 -14.54 20.18 -8.58
N ASP A 619 -13.85 21.30 -8.33
CA ASP A 619 -14.27 22.62 -8.86
C ASP A 619 -14.12 22.71 -10.40
N LEU A 620 -13.11 22.04 -10.97
CA LEU A 620 -12.90 21.98 -12.42
C LEU A 620 -13.94 21.07 -13.10
N SER A 621 -14.40 19.99 -12.47
CA SER A 621 -15.48 19.16 -13.03
C SER A 621 -16.78 19.93 -13.14
N ASP A 622 -17.10 20.79 -12.16
CA ASP A 622 -18.31 21.62 -12.19
C ASP A 622 -18.22 22.76 -13.23
N SER A 623 -17.01 23.14 -13.65
CA SER A 623 -16.77 24.24 -14.59
C SER A 623 -16.72 23.83 -16.07
N THR A 624 -16.88 22.53 -16.42
CA THR A 624 -16.74 22.06 -17.82
C THR A 624 -18.07 21.82 -18.55
N SER A 625 -19.19 22.32 -18.03
CA SER A 625 -20.46 22.36 -18.77
C SER A 625 -20.48 23.58 -19.70
N VAL A 626 -20.35 23.34 -21.02
CA VAL A 626 -20.57 24.36 -22.06
C VAL A 626 -21.85 24.02 -22.83
N ALA A 627 -22.92 24.74 -22.52
CA ALA A 627 -23.98 25.12 -23.47
C ALA A 627 -24.50 26.52 -23.09
N SER A 628 -24.54 27.41 -24.09
CA SER A 628 -24.53 28.88 -24.06
C SER A 628 -25.68 29.60 -23.33
N PHE A 629 -25.41 30.76 -22.70
CA PHE A 629 -25.68 32.12 -23.22
C PHE A 629 -25.09 33.21 -22.28
N PRO A 630 -24.57 34.35 -22.78
CA PRO A 630 -24.02 35.42 -21.96
C PRO A 630 -25.09 36.48 -21.63
N SER A 631 -25.17 36.87 -20.37
CA SER A 631 -25.71 38.19 -19.99
C SER A 631 -24.64 38.90 -19.16
N ALA A 632 -24.21 40.04 -19.68
CA ALA A 632 -23.40 40.98 -18.94
C ALA A 632 -24.26 41.57 -17.83
N ASP A 633 -23.92 41.27 -16.58
CA ASP A 633 -24.04 42.26 -15.53
C ASP A 633 -22.95 42.04 -14.49
N GLU A 634 -22.32 43.14 -14.12
CA GLU A 634 -21.26 43.16 -13.13
C GLU A 634 -21.86 42.99 -11.74
N THR A 635 -21.62 41.86 -11.06
CA THR A 635 -21.55 41.87 -9.59
C THR A 635 -20.89 40.62 -9.00
N ASP A 636 -19.80 40.91 -8.27
CA ASP A 636 -19.30 40.26 -7.07
C ASP A 636 -18.75 38.82 -7.14
N GLY A 637 -17.41 38.74 -7.03
CA GLY A 637 -16.67 37.49 -6.89
C GLY A 637 -16.96 36.83 -5.56
N ASN A 638 -17.60 35.68 -5.59
CA ASN A 638 -17.67 34.78 -4.45
C ASN A 638 -17.32 33.36 -4.90
N LEU A 639 -16.04 33.18 -5.20
CA LEU A 639 -15.41 31.86 -5.34
C LEU A 639 -15.36 31.25 -3.92
N PRO A 640 -15.89 30.04 -3.68
CA PRO A 640 -15.76 29.39 -2.38
C PRO A 640 -14.30 28.93 -2.22
N GLU A 641 -13.46 29.82 -1.69
CA GLU A 641 -12.07 29.56 -1.37
C GLU A 641 -12.01 28.52 -0.22
N SER A 642 -11.95 27.25 -0.59
CA SER A 642 -12.00 26.09 0.31
C SER A 642 -10.71 25.89 1.12
N ARG A 643 -9.64 26.65 0.82
CA ARG A 643 -8.34 26.61 1.52
C ARG A 643 -7.96 28.00 2.01
N ILE A 644 -8.01 28.24 3.33
CA ILE A 644 -7.45 29.45 3.92
C ILE A 644 -5.93 29.28 4.13
N GLU A 645 -5.15 30.10 3.45
CA GLU A 645 -3.70 30.17 3.59
C GLU A 645 -3.19 31.61 3.58
N GLY A 646 -2.04 31.84 4.22
CA GLY A 646 -1.41 33.16 4.24
C GLY A 646 -0.57 33.44 5.46
N TRP A 647 -0.01 34.64 5.50
CA TRP A 647 0.95 35.04 6.52
C TRP A 647 0.29 35.44 7.83
N LEU A 648 0.68 34.76 8.92
CA LEU A 648 0.28 35.11 10.28
C LEU A 648 1.51 35.29 11.17
N SER A 649 1.40 36.17 12.15
CA SER A 649 2.44 36.35 13.15
C SER A 649 2.06 35.64 14.45
N ILE A 650 2.94 34.78 14.95
CA ILE A 650 2.77 34.02 16.18
C ILE A 650 3.79 34.46 17.25
N PRO A 651 3.50 34.33 18.56
CA PRO A 651 4.47 34.61 19.61
C PRO A 651 5.73 33.74 19.45
N ASN A 652 6.90 34.37 19.40
CA ASN A 652 8.16 33.62 19.30
C ASN A 652 8.40 32.76 20.57
N ARG A 653 7.88 33.20 21.74
CA ARG A 653 7.82 32.49 23.03
C ARG A 653 6.68 33.03 23.92
N GLY A 654 6.43 32.40 25.08
CA GLY A 654 5.36 32.78 26.02
C GLY A 654 5.39 34.22 26.60
N ASN A 655 6.50 34.96 26.44
CA ASN A 655 6.57 36.38 26.82
C ASN A 655 6.81 37.28 25.59
N ILE A 656 5.71 37.73 24.98
CA ILE A 656 5.69 38.53 23.74
C ILE A 656 6.45 39.85 23.91
N LYS A 657 6.45 40.47 25.10
CA LYS A 657 7.15 41.73 25.35
C LYS A 657 8.67 41.61 25.23
N ARG A 658 9.22 40.41 25.42
CA ARG A 658 10.67 40.15 25.37
C ARG A 658 11.12 39.53 24.05
N TYR A 659 10.32 38.64 23.47
CA TYR A 659 10.73 37.81 22.33
C TYR A 659 10.02 38.16 21.01
N GLY A 660 9.06 39.08 21.05
CA GLY A 660 8.38 39.60 19.87
C GLY A 660 7.47 38.58 19.17
N TRP A 661 7.01 38.99 17.98
CA TRP A 661 6.20 38.19 17.07
C TRP A 661 7.08 37.61 15.97
N LYS A 662 6.84 36.34 15.62
CA LYS A 662 7.48 35.63 14.52
C LYS A 662 6.46 35.46 13.41
N LYS A 663 6.78 35.94 12.21
CA LYS A 663 5.95 35.77 11.02
C LYS A 663 6.13 34.35 10.47
N GLN A 664 5.02 33.68 10.14
CA GLN A 664 4.98 32.33 9.58
C GLN A 664 3.86 32.22 8.55
N TYR A 665 4.08 31.41 7.53
CA TYR A 665 3.06 31.14 6.52
C TYR A 665 2.19 29.99 7.00
N VAL A 666 0.88 30.18 7.07
CA VAL A 666 -0.05 29.20 7.65
C VAL A 666 -0.97 28.65 6.58
N VAL A 667 -1.14 27.34 6.56
CA VAL A 667 -2.05 26.63 5.64
C VAL A 667 -3.00 25.79 6.47
N VAL A 668 -4.31 25.96 6.26
CA VAL A 668 -5.34 25.18 6.96
C VAL A 668 -5.93 24.16 5.99
N SER A 669 -5.77 22.88 6.30
CA SER A 669 -6.43 21.76 5.63
C SER A 669 -7.70 21.34 6.39
N SER A 670 -8.41 20.31 5.92
CA SER A 670 -9.61 19.82 6.61
C SER A 670 -9.29 19.26 8.01
N LYS A 671 -8.12 18.62 8.15
CA LYS A 671 -7.72 17.86 9.35
C LYS A 671 -6.50 18.45 10.07
N LYS A 672 -5.77 19.40 9.46
CA LYS A 672 -4.50 19.92 10.00
C LYS A 672 -4.33 21.41 9.73
N ILE A 673 -3.55 22.07 10.57
CA ILE A 673 -3.06 23.44 10.39
C ILE A 673 -1.53 23.37 10.37
N LEU A 674 -0.94 23.80 9.25
CA LEU A 674 0.48 23.69 8.95
C LEU A 674 1.11 25.10 9.02
N PHE A 675 2.26 25.22 9.67
CA PHE A 675 2.98 26.48 9.83
C PHE A 675 4.36 26.37 9.19
N TYR A 676 4.69 27.21 8.23
CA TYR A 676 5.99 27.26 7.54
C TYR A 676 6.75 28.52 7.95
N ASN A 677 8.08 28.47 8.01
CA ASN A 677 8.85 29.67 8.34
C ASN A 677 8.89 30.67 7.18
N ASP A 678 8.94 30.14 5.96
CA ASP A 678 8.94 30.90 4.72
C ASP A 678 8.18 30.16 3.59
N GLU A 679 8.09 30.80 2.42
CA GLU A 679 7.44 30.22 1.24
C GLU A 679 8.26 29.07 0.63
N GLN A 680 9.58 29.06 0.82
CA GLN A 680 10.46 28.01 0.30
C GLN A 680 10.24 26.69 1.08
N ASP A 681 10.10 26.79 2.41
CA ASP A 681 9.68 25.69 3.29
C ASP A 681 8.32 25.12 2.86
N LYS A 682 7.39 25.96 2.37
CA LYS A 682 6.09 25.52 1.85
C LYS A 682 6.26 24.73 0.55
N GLU A 683 7.02 25.24 -0.40
CA GLU A 683 7.30 24.57 -1.68
C GLU A 683 8.01 23.23 -1.49
N GLN A 684 8.92 23.16 -0.52
CA GLN A 684 9.63 21.93 -0.14
C GLN A 684 8.80 21.02 0.77
N SER A 685 7.57 21.42 1.11
CA SER A 685 6.67 20.67 1.99
C SER A 685 7.25 20.39 3.37
N ASN A 686 8.01 21.33 3.93
CA ASN A 686 8.69 21.23 5.22
C ASN A 686 8.05 22.16 6.26
N PRO A 687 6.92 21.80 6.88
CA PRO A 687 6.27 22.65 7.88
C PRO A 687 7.12 22.69 9.15
N SER A 688 7.19 23.83 9.82
CA SER A 688 7.85 24.00 11.12
C SER A 688 7.02 23.55 12.33
N MET A 689 5.69 23.50 12.17
CA MET A 689 4.75 23.07 13.21
C MET A 689 3.45 22.58 12.56
N ILE A 690 2.83 21.58 13.18
CA ILE A 690 1.57 20.98 12.72
C ILE A 690 0.61 20.88 13.89
N LEU A 691 -0.62 21.37 13.69
CA LEU A 691 -1.73 21.18 14.61
C LEU A 691 -2.81 20.35 13.92
N TYR A 692 -3.58 19.58 14.68
CA TYR A 692 -4.67 18.76 14.14
C TYR A 692 -6.02 19.42 14.44
N ALA A 693 -6.89 19.52 13.45
CA ALA A 693 -8.27 19.99 13.56
C ALA A 693 -9.21 18.75 13.55
N ASN A 694 -10.16 18.68 14.49
CA ASN A 694 -10.97 17.47 14.67
C ASN A 694 -12.22 17.41 13.78
N GLU A 695 -12.27 16.35 12.97
CA GLU A 695 -13.45 15.50 12.77
C GLU A 695 -13.07 14.06 13.14
N GLY A 696 -13.89 13.42 13.96
CA GLY A 696 -13.81 11.99 14.22
C GLY A 696 -14.63 11.26 13.17
N GLU A 697 -13.96 10.51 12.30
CA GLU A 697 -14.54 9.39 11.56
C GLU A 697 -13.52 8.27 11.46
N CYS A 698 -14.02 7.06 11.71
CA CYS A 698 -13.31 5.81 11.91
C CYS A 698 -12.15 5.56 10.94
N ARG A 699 -10.93 5.40 11.48
CA ARG A 699 -10.06 4.35 10.95
C ARG A 699 -10.68 3.02 11.39
N LYS A 700 -11.24 2.28 10.44
CA LYS A 700 -11.36 0.84 10.57
C LYS A 700 -9.93 0.32 10.77
N ASP A 701 -9.65 -0.15 11.97
CA ASP A 701 -8.50 -0.99 12.23
C ASP A 701 -8.57 -2.18 11.27
N LEU A 702 -7.55 -2.35 10.45
CA LEU A 702 -7.32 -3.61 9.76
C LEU A 702 -6.87 -4.62 10.82
N GLU A 703 -7.56 -5.74 10.80
CA GLU A 703 -7.54 -6.82 11.78
C GLU A 703 -6.12 -7.33 12.08
N VAL A 704 -5.77 -7.32 13.36
CA VAL A 704 -4.94 -8.36 13.96
C VAL A 704 -5.83 -9.01 15.02
N GLU A 705 -6.01 -10.32 14.88
CA GLU A 705 -6.82 -11.23 15.71
C GLU A 705 -6.71 -10.99 17.25
N PRO A 706 -7.74 -11.39 18.02
CA PRO A 706 -8.09 -10.75 19.27
C PRO A 706 -7.31 -11.33 20.46
N VAL A 707 -6.69 -10.44 21.25
CA VAL A 707 -6.38 -10.72 22.66
C VAL A 707 -7.13 -9.71 23.51
N GLN A 708 -8.26 -10.19 24.03
CA GLN A 708 -8.96 -9.79 25.26
C GLN A 708 -8.95 -8.30 25.64
N GLN A 709 -10.12 -7.67 25.46
CA GLN A 709 -10.52 -6.48 26.21
C GLN A 709 -10.52 -6.74 27.71
N ALA A 710 -9.58 -6.14 28.42
CA ALA A 710 -9.78 -5.57 29.75
C ALA A 710 -8.52 -4.78 30.14
N GLU A 711 -8.62 -3.45 30.26
CA GLU A 711 -8.17 -2.72 31.46
C GLU A 711 -8.35 -1.21 31.34
N LYS A 712 -8.78 -0.62 32.45
CA LYS A 712 -9.06 0.80 32.63
C LYS A 712 -7.77 1.63 32.46
N THR A 713 -7.95 2.80 31.88
CA THR A 713 -6.96 3.87 31.66
C THR A 713 -6.09 4.18 32.89
N ASN A 714 -4.82 3.79 32.89
CA ASN A 714 -3.78 4.21 33.84
C ASN A 714 -2.71 5.06 33.13
N PHE A 715 -3.06 6.27 32.71
CA PHE A 715 -2.09 7.25 32.18
C PHE A 715 -2.14 8.56 32.97
N GLN A 716 -0.97 9.18 33.16
CA GLN A 716 -0.81 10.41 33.93
C GLN A 716 -0.53 11.59 33.00
N ASN A 717 -1.34 12.64 33.09
CA ASN A 717 -1.21 13.83 32.24
C ASN A 717 -0.32 14.90 32.90
N HIS A 718 0.72 15.37 32.19
CA HIS A 718 1.58 16.46 32.66
C HIS A 718 2.16 17.28 31.49
N LYS A 719 1.94 18.61 31.47
CA LYS A 719 2.44 19.54 30.43
C LYS A 719 2.20 19.07 28.98
N GLY A 720 1.04 18.47 28.69
CA GLY A 720 0.66 17.97 27.37
C GLY A 720 1.17 16.56 27.02
N HIS A 721 1.88 15.89 27.94
CA HIS A 721 2.31 14.49 27.83
C HIS A 721 1.28 13.56 28.46
N GLU A 722 1.10 12.38 27.85
CA GLU A 722 0.36 11.23 28.41
C GLU A 722 1.37 10.17 28.85
N PHE A 723 1.73 10.18 30.12
CA PHE A 723 2.73 9.27 30.68
C PHE A 723 2.11 7.92 31.08
N ILE A 724 2.74 6.84 30.63
CA ILE A 724 2.46 5.47 31.04
C ILE A 724 3.61 4.94 31.92
N PRO A 725 3.33 4.19 32.99
CA PRO A 725 4.37 3.52 33.77
C PRO A 725 5.13 2.48 32.94
N THR A 726 6.47 2.57 32.98
CA THR A 726 7.37 1.68 32.23
C THR A 726 8.58 1.31 33.11
N LEU A 727 9.18 0.14 32.85
CA LEU A 727 10.40 -0.33 33.51
C LEU A 727 11.46 -0.63 32.44
N TYR A 728 12.67 -0.10 32.60
CA TYR A 728 13.76 -0.30 31.63
C TYR A 728 14.82 -1.26 32.17
N HIS A 729 14.88 -2.48 31.66
CA HIS A 729 15.96 -3.42 31.99
C HIS A 729 17.23 -3.22 31.13
N PHE A 730 17.17 -2.29 30.17
CA PHE A 730 18.23 -1.94 29.23
C PHE A 730 18.55 -0.43 29.31
N PRO A 731 19.76 0.01 28.89
CA PRO A 731 20.19 1.40 28.98
C PRO A 731 19.16 2.44 28.51
N ALA A 732 18.66 3.24 29.46
CA ALA A 732 17.73 4.35 29.24
C ALA A 732 17.97 5.47 30.25
N ASN A 733 17.97 6.73 29.84
CA ASN A 733 18.21 7.85 30.76
C ASN A 733 16.98 8.74 30.88
N CYS A 734 16.82 9.37 32.04
CA CYS A 734 15.75 10.33 32.28
C CYS A 734 16.05 11.65 31.58
N GLU A 735 15.10 12.16 30.81
CA GLU A 735 15.28 13.43 30.09
C GLU A 735 15.16 14.67 30.98
N ALA A 736 14.59 14.52 32.19
CA ALA A 736 14.48 15.61 33.16
C ALA A 736 15.76 15.82 33.99
N CYS A 737 16.49 14.75 34.30
CA CYS A 737 17.68 14.82 35.18
C CYS A 737 18.94 14.13 34.63
N ALA A 738 18.88 13.54 33.43
CA ALA A 738 19.92 12.76 32.77
C ALA A 738 20.41 11.51 33.53
N LYS A 739 19.81 11.17 34.68
CA LYS A 739 20.16 9.97 35.46
C LYS A 739 19.59 8.69 34.81
N PRO A 740 20.22 7.52 35.03
CA PRO A 740 19.73 6.25 34.52
C PRO A 740 18.30 5.93 35.00
N LEU A 741 17.44 5.54 34.06
CA LEU A 741 16.11 4.96 34.27
C LEU A 741 16.11 3.43 34.28
N TRP A 742 17.29 2.82 34.18
CA TRP A 742 17.43 1.39 33.95
C TRP A 742 18.27 0.67 34.99
N HIS A 743 17.98 -0.61 35.18
CA HIS A 743 18.78 -1.55 35.95
C HIS A 743 18.38 -2.98 35.58
N VAL A 744 19.35 -3.90 35.48
CA VAL A 744 19.13 -5.27 34.97
C VAL A 744 18.10 -6.05 35.81
N PHE A 745 18.10 -5.89 37.13
CA PHE A 745 17.23 -6.67 38.03
C PHE A 745 16.07 -5.88 38.67
N LYS A 746 16.22 -4.56 38.82
CA LYS A 746 15.32 -3.71 39.61
C LYS A 746 15.38 -2.27 39.10
N PRO A 747 14.83 -1.99 37.92
CA PRO A 747 14.86 -0.65 37.36
C PRO A 747 14.08 0.34 38.24
N PRO A 748 14.56 1.59 38.35
CA PRO A 748 13.84 2.63 39.06
C PRO A 748 12.48 2.90 38.37
N PRO A 749 11.44 3.32 39.11
CA PRO A 749 10.15 3.64 38.53
C PRO A 749 10.26 4.74 37.45
N ALA A 750 9.87 4.40 36.23
CA ALA A 750 9.90 5.31 35.09
C ALA A 750 8.52 5.52 34.48
N LEU A 751 8.37 6.64 33.79
CA LEU A 751 7.21 7.05 33.03
C LEU A 751 7.65 7.36 31.61
N GLU A 752 6.93 6.84 30.63
CA GLU A 752 7.15 7.12 29.20
C GLU A 752 5.93 7.81 28.61
N CYS A 753 6.12 8.90 27.87
CA CYS A 753 5.03 9.55 27.17
C CYS A 753 4.61 8.71 25.95
N ARG A 754 3.34 8.29 25.86
CA ARG A 754 2.83 7.50 24.72
C ARG A 754 2.91 8.24 23.38
N ARG A 755 3.06 9.57 23.40
CA ARG A 755 2.97 10.44 22.22
C ARG A 755 4.34 10.79 21.64
N CYS A 756 5.23 11.31 22.48
CA CYS A 756 6.56 11.73 22.05
C CYS A 756 7.68 10.85 22.61
N HIS A 757 7.34 9.76 23.31
CA HIS A 757 8.28 8.80 23.91
C HIS A 757 9.28 9.39 24.90
N VAL A 758 9.01 10.60 25.39
CA VAL A 758 9.78 11.24 26.47
C VAL A 758 9.78 10.38 27.72
N LYS A 759 10.96 10.12 28.29
CA LYS A 759 11.19 9.22 29.42
C LYS A 759 11.63 10.00 30.66
N CYS A 760 10.94 9.80 31.77
CA CYS A 760 11.30 10.43 33.04
C CYS A 760 11.11 9.52 34.25
N HIS A 761 11.82 9.79 35.35
CA HIS A 761 11.52 9.11 36.62
C HIS A 761 10.12 9.53 37.08
N ARG A 762 9.38 8.57 37.62
CA ARG A 762 8.04 8.82 38.19
C ARG A 762 8.05 9.94 39.24
N ASP A 763 9.12 10.00 40.02
CA ASP A 763 9.38 11.03 41.03
C ASP A 763 9.28 12.47 40.49
N HIS A 764 9.73 12.75 39.27
CA HIS A 764 9.70 14.10 38.71
C HIS A 764 8.27 14.58 38.47
N ILE A 765 7.38 13.66 38.08
CA ILE A 765 5.95 13.96 37.87
C ILE A 765 5.22 14.03 39.21
N ASP A 766 5.48 13.09 40.12
CA ASP A 766 4.81 13.03 41.43
C ASP A 766 5.17 14.24 42.32
N LYS A 767 6.42 14.74 42.24
CA LYS A 767 6.88 15.95 42.94
C LYS A 767 6.55 17.25 42.20
N LYS A 768 5.93 17.18 41.02
CA LYS A 768 5.62 18.32 40.13
C LYS A 768 6.83 19.22 39.86
N GLU A 769 7.99 18.61 39.62
CA GLU A 769 9.21 19.36 39.32
C GLU A 769 9.11 19.98 37.92
N ASP A 770 9.52 21.24 37.79
CA ASP A 770 9.36 22.01 36.55
C ASP A 770 10.41 21.67 35.47
N LEU A 771 11.02 20.49 35.54
CA LEU A 771 12.17 20.06 34.74
C LEU A 771 11.80 19.47 33.37
N ILE A 772 10.53 19.07 33.17
CA ILE A 772 10.06 18.48 31.91
C ILE A 772 9.48 19.59 31.01
N SER A 773 9.99 19.68 29.78
CA SER A 773 9.47 20.60 28.77
C SER A 773 8.09 20.17 28.25
N PRO A 774 7.22 21.10 27.82
CA PRO A 774 5.93 20.76 27.21
C PRO A 774 6.05 19.80 26.03
N CYS A 775 5.06 18.93 25.87
CA CYS A 775 5.04 17.93 24.79
C CYS A 775 5.02 18.61 23.41
N LYS A 776 6.02 18.33 22.57
CA LYS A 776 6.06 18.83 21.18
C LYS A 776 5.01 18.17 20.27
N VAL A 777 4.49 17.02 20.69
CA VAL A 777 3.45 16.23 20.00
C VAL A 777 2.12 16.38 20.77
N SER A 778 1.88 17.55 21.36
CA SER A 778 0.68 17.79 22.15
C SER A 778 -0.56 17.75 21.26
N TYR A 779 -1.28 16.64 21.34
CA TYR A 779 -2.67 16.56 20.95
C TYR A 779 -3.51 17.15 22.07
N ASP A 780 -3.53 18.47 22.13
CA ASP A 780 -4.48 19.19 22.94
C ASP A 780 -5.38 20.02 22.03
N VAL A 781 -6.64 19.62 21.95
CA VAL A 781 -7.70 20.29 21.18
C VAL A 781 -7.89 21.74 21.68
N THR A 782 -7.41 22.08 22.89
CA THR A 782 -7.38 23.47 23.39
C THR A 782 -6.14 24.28 23.02
N SER A 783 -5.04 23.67 22.57
CA SER A 783 -3.80 24.40 22.24
C SER A 783 -3.96 25.34 21.03
N ALA A 784 -4.75 24.96 20.03
CA ALA A 784 -5.10 25.84 18.93
C ALA A 784 -6.03 27.00 19.36
N ARG A 785 -6.86 26.80 20.40
CA ARG A 785 -7.77 27.83 20.93
C ARG A 785 -7.03 28.90 21.74
N ASP A 786 -5.96 28.53 22.42
CA ASP A 786 -5.18 29.44 23.28
C ASP A 786 -4.00 30.10 22.56
N MET A 787 -3.79 29.78 21.27
CA MET A 787 -2.74 30.37 20.45
C MET A 787 -3.12 31.79 20.00
N LEU A 788 -2.19 32.73 20.21
CA LEU A 788 -2.35 34.11 19.72
C LEU A 788 -1.84 34.20 18.28
N LEU A 789 -2.69 34.68 17.37
CA LEU A 789 -2.36 34.91 15.97
C LEU A 789 -2.59 36.39 15.66
N LEU A 790 -1.63 37.02 14.98
CA LEU A 790 -1.71 38.42 14.55
C LEU A 790 -1.66 38.48 13.01
N ALA A 791 -2.71 39.04 12.40
CA ALA A 791 -2.82 39.24 10.96
C ALA A 791 -2.31 40.64 10.54
N CYS A 792 -2.09 40.88 9.24
CA CYS A 792 -1.53 42.15 8.74
C CYS A 792 -2.55 43.30 8.77
N SER A 793 -3.85 42.99 8.75
CA SER A 793 -4.94 43.96 8.85
C SER A 793 -6.10 43.44 9.70
N GLN A 794 -7.00 44.35 10.11
CA GLN A 794 -8.18 43.99 10.90
C GLN A 794 -9.20 43.17 10.10
N ASP A 795 -9.25 43.35 8.77
CA ASP A 795 -10.14 42.59 7.90
C ASP A 795 -9.60 41.17 7.64
N GLU A 796 -8.29 41.01 7.44
CA GLU A 796 -7.66 39.69 7.43
C GLU A 796 -7.85 38.97 8.77
N GLN A 797 -7.70 39.68 9.89
CA GLN A 797 -7.94 39.11 11.22
C GLN A 797 -9.36 38.54 11.32
N LYS A 798 -10.37 39.27 10.86
CA LYS A 798 -11.76 38.80 10.86
C LYS A 798 -11.94 37.58 9.94
N LYS A 799 -11.33 37.56 8.75
CA LYS A 799 -11.38 36.41 7.83
C LYS A 799 -10.77 35.15 8.46
N TRP A 800 -9.56 35.26 9.00
CA TRP A 800 -8.86 34.17 9.68
C TRP A 800 -9.62 33.64 10.89
N VAL A 801 -10.10 34.52 11.77
CA VAL A 801 -10.89 34.12 12.95
C VAL A 801 -12.18 33.42 12.53
N THR A 802 -12.90 33.95 11.54
CA THR A 802 -14.18 33.36 11.09
C THR A 802 -13.98 31.95 10.52
N HIS A 803 -12.91 31.74 9.75
CA HIS A 803 -12.63 30.44 9.13
C HIS A 803 -12.07 29.42 10.14
N LEU A 804 -11.13 29.83 11.00
CA LEU A 804 -10.56 28.96 12.03
C LEU A 804 -11.59 28.55 13.08
N VAL A 805 -12.52 29.44 13.47
CA VAL A 805 -13.60 29.13 14.44
C VAL A 805 -14.61 28.13 13.88
N LYS A 806 -14.78 28.05 12.55
CA LYS A 806 -15.62 27.01 11.91
C LYS A 806 -14.95 25.63 11.91
N LYS A 807 -13.61 25.59 11.90
CA LYS A 807 -12.80 24.35 11.80
C LYS A 807 -12.32 23.81 13.15
N ILE A 808 -12.20 24.68 14.16
CA ILE A 808 -11.83 24.27 15.53
C ILE A 808 -13.13 24.12 16.33
N PRO A 809 -13.40 22.96 16.98
CA PRO A 809 -14.62 22.75 17.77
C PRO A 809 -14.81 23.87 18.81
N LYS A 810 -16.05 24.16 19.24
CA LYS A 810 -16.31 25.24 20.22
C LYS A 810 -16.29 24.82 21.71
N ASN A 811 -16.44 23.53 22.04
CA ASN A 811 -16.42 23.04 23.43
C ASN A 811 -15.28 22.04 23.70
N PRO A 812 -14.55 22.13 24.82
CA PRO A 812 -13.69 21.04 25.28
C PRO A 812 -14.55 19.94 25.95
N PRO A 813 -14.11 18.67 25.98
CA PRO A 813 -14.78 17.63 26.77
C PRO A 813 -14.83 18.04 28.24
N SER A 814 -15.94 17.77 28.92
CA SER A 814 -16.21 18.18 30.30
C SER A 814 -15.25 17.50 31.28
N GLY A 815 -14.13 18.14 31.58
CA GLY A 815 -13.17 17.64 32.56
C GLY A 815 -12.12 18.62 33.08
N PHE A 816 -12.11 19.88 32.60
CA PHE A 816 -11.09 20.84 33.00
C PHE A 816 -11.70 22.17 33.48
N VAL A 817 -11.47 22.46 34.76
CA VAL A 817 -11.76 23.76 35.38
C VAL A 817 -10.79 24.81 34.84
N ARG A 818 -11.34 25.86 34.24
CA ARG A 818 -10.62 26.99 33.66
C ARG A 818 -10.25 27.98 34.77
N ALA A 819 -8.96 28.24 34.99
CA ALA A 819 -8.52 29.47 35.66
C ALA A 819 -8.33 30.54 34.57
N SER A 820 -9.23 31.53 34.53
CA SER A 820 -9.12 32.67 33.63
C SER A 820 -8.60 33.91 34.38
N PRO A 821 -7.63 34.65 33.83
CA PRO A 821 -7.12 35.86 34.46
C PRO A 821 -8.05 37.03 34.11
N ARG A 822 -8.84 37.51 35.08
CA ARG A 822 -9.45 38.84 35.00
C ARG A 822 -8.79 39.79 35.98
N THR A 823 -8.39 40.91 35.40
CA THR A 823 -7.89 42.13 36.02
C THR A 823 -8.91 42.72 36.99
N LEU A 824 -8.51 42.92 38.25
CA LEU A 824 -9.10 43.92 39.12
C LEU A 824 -7.98 44.84 39.60
N SER A 825 -8.00 46.04 39.05
CA SER A 825 -7.27 47.19 39.56
C SER A 825 -8.00 47.69 40.82
N THR A 826 -7.34 47.66 41.96
CA THR A 826 -7.63 48.56 43.09
C THR A 826 -6.32 49.05 43.71
N ARG A 827 -5.94 50.24 43.25
CA ARG A 827 -5.44 51.40 44.01
C ARG A 827 -4.82 51.18 45.40
N SER A 828 -3.60 51.68 45.48
CA SER A 828 -2.68 51.93 46.59
C SER A 828 -3.27 52.51 47.89
N THR A 829 -2.78 52.01 49.04
CA THR A 829 -2.45 52.74 50.30
C THR A 829 -1.40 51.89 51.06
N ALA A 830 -0.14 52.31 51.12
CA ALA A 830 0.53 53.10 52.16
C ALA A 830 1.05 52.30 53.39
N ASN A 831 2.39 52.14 53.42
CA ASN A 831 3.33 52.14 54.56
C ASN A 831 3.08 51.30 55.84
N GLN A 832 4.00 50.39 56.14
CA GLN A 832 5.11 50.55 57.12
C GLN A 832 5.84 49.19 57.28
N SER A 833 7.09 49.08 56.79
CA SER A 833 8.32 49.05 57.60
C SER A 833 8.31 48.07 58.78
N PHE A 834 9.19 47.05 58.73
CA PHE A 834 10.27 46.89 59.72
C PHE A 834 11.41 46.03 59.15
N ARG A 835 12.58 46.67 59.03
CA ARG A 835 13.89 46.06 58.80
C ARG A 835 14.26 45.14 59.95
N LYS A 836 14.90 44.00 59.69
CA LYS A 836 15.79 43.35 60.66
C LYS A 836 17.23 43.44 60.16
N VAL A 837 18.02 44.23 60.89
CA VAL A 837 19.49 44.28 60.77
C VAL A 837 20.09 43.44 61.88
N VAL A 838 20.97 42.54 61.45
CA VAL A 838 22.10 41.85 62.08
C VAL A 838 22.48 42.27 63.51
N LYS A 839 22.72 41.27 64.37
CA LYS A 839 23.89 41.25 65.28
C LYS A 839 24.26 39.83 65.72
N ASN A 840 25.53 39.49 65.46
CA ASN A 840 26.28 38.42 66.12
C ASN A 840 26.30 38.61 67.63
N THR A 841 26.23 37.51 68.38
CA THR A 841 27.04 37.30 69.60
C THR A 841 27.29 35.80 69.78
N SER A 842 28.57 35.45 69.80
CA SER A 842 29.14 34.23 70.33
C SER A 842 29.10 34.22 71.87
N GLY A 843 29.08 33.01 72.46
CA GLY A 843 29.81 32.74 73.70
C GLY A 843 29.09 31.98 74.82
N LYS A 844 29.59 30.76 75.08
CA LYS A 844 29.58 29.97 76.34
C LYS A 844 28.23 29.33 76.73
N ALA A 845 28.15 28.06 77.13
CA ALA A 845 29.12 27.09 77.63
C ALA A 845 28.97 25.72 76.94
#